data_AF-A0AAD9ATX1-F1
#
_entry.id   AF-A0AAD9ATX1-F1
#
_cell.length_a   1.000
_cell.length_b   1.000
_cell.length_c   1.000
_cell.angle_alpha   90.00
_cell.angle_beta   90.00
_cell.angle_gamma   90.00
#
_symmetry.space_group_name_H-M   'P 1'
#
loop_
_entity.id
_entity.type
_entity.pdbx_description
1 polymer ?
#
loop_
_entity_poly.entity_id
_entity_poly.type
_entity_poly.pdbx_seq_one_letter_code
_entity_poly.pdbx_strand_id
1 'polypeptide(L)'
;MAASTIKGAAALTQFPSKPRVFILTDITNEPDDAESFCRYLTYSNQFRTEGVVAVTSVWLRNKVAPQNLHEIVNAYEKVVDNLNAHAHPGSPYPSAQTVRDLIKSGPPVYGMEAVGDDIPLSEGGELLLERLTAPDAEPLWVLVWGGINVLAQVLHKIRNRPDAAALRQKLRVYTISDQDDCGAWIRQQWPEIFYICSVHGWNQYQCAAWIGISAPCAGDQGGPDGSKVTHEWVKENVQIGPLGAAYPNFEFIIEGDTPTFLYLIQNGLGVPEEPIYGSWGGRYIPANVSSRGLPARGHFADAIDTVIGVDGKPHRSNQATIWRWRNTFQDDFAARMQWTLTSDFSKVNHHPVLSVNGDSSLTPIHIDADAGGVISFDASESYDPDGDKLSYKWYQYREPSSLQTYHGMEVSELEIKPLNEDGSKVEITIAPAEKSCLVWREKIPLERGLPLHLILEVKDNGSPPLTSYRRIIIQPIDRNFSSRNCQDSDVVIYEDDNAHIMAFAVLTSDPIRTNFDSVHQSAEGRLTPGRDLILRSINCRRDPPAPQARPSDLAFFNMVRFNPSSDIPDLSGKVIIVTGGNIGLGKETVTQLSKHNPAHIYLAARSQSKALTAIEDIKKNVPNAAPITFLELDLTSFESVKRAAKEFQSKEQKLHLLINNAGIMAWPADTTKEGYEIQFGTNHMGHALFTKLLLPTLSKTAKSDSDKDVRIINLSSAAEGYPSKDVWNFEALKTDMASYSTWARYGCSKLANVHHARALAKRYPEIRCISLHPGVVSTNLGSGLLASWPLFRPLINLALWAVTTSVGEGAKNQLWAATSPEAKTGVFYWPVGVTGKDSKLSLEDDLVEKLWDWTEKELEPYV
;
A
#
# COMPACT_ATOMS: atom_id res chain seq x y z
N MET A 1 37.35 -8.11 -19.70
CA MET A 1 38.13 -8.94 -20.65
C MET A 1 37.16 -9.57 -21.64
N ALA A 2 37.51 -9.59 -22.94
CA ALA A 2 36.95 -10.50 -23.96
C ALA A 2 35.40 -10.67 -24.04
N ALA A 3 34.67 -9.59 -24.34
CA ALA A 3 33.30 -9.71 -24.87
C ALA A 3 33.24 -10.42 -26.25
N SER A 4 34.37 -10.43 -26.99
CA SER A 4 34.54 -10.94 -28.35
C SER A 4 34.46 -12.47 -28.53
N THR A 5 33.78 -13.19 -27.64
CA THR A 5 33.88 -14.67 -27.54
C THR A 5 32.53 -15.39 -27.52
N ILE A 6 31.42 -14.66 -27.44
CA ILE A 6 30.06 -15.21 -27.46
C ILE A 6 29.44 -14.90 -28.84
N LYS A 7 28.70 -15.86 -29.42
CA LYS A 7 28.08 -15.75 -30.76
C LYS A 7 26.75 -16.48 -30.84
N GLY A 8 25.88 -16.04 -31.75
CA GLY A 8 24.55 -16.62 -31.96
C GLY A 8 23.67 -16.49 -30.71
N ALA A 9 22.74 -17.43 -30.51
CA ALA A 9 21.79 -17.47 -29.40
C ALA A 9 22.40 -17.19 -28.00
N ALA A 10 23.63 -17.63 -27.73
CA ALA A 10 24.30 -17.38 -26.45
C ALA A 10 24.66 -15.90 -26.21
N ALA A 11 24.71 -15.06 -27.24
CA ALA A 11 24.99 -13.63 -27.15
C ALA A 11 23.71 -12.79 -26.91
N LEU A 12 22.53 -13.41 -26.92
CA LEU A 12 21.25 -12.76 -26.64
C LEU A 12 21.04 -12.56 -25.13
N THR A 13 20.24 -11.55 -24.78
CA THR A 13 19.79 -11.27 -23.41
C THR A 13 19.21 -12.51 -22.71
N GLN A 14 19.76 -12.86 -21.56
CA GLN A 14 19.18 -13.87 -20.66
C GLN A 14 18.14 -13.24 -19.72
N PHE A 15 17.04 -13.96 -19.48
CA PHE A 15 16.02 -13.65 -18.48
C PHE A 15 16.20 -14.58 -17.26
N PRO A 16 16.87 -14.14 -16.18
CA PRO A 16 17.22 -14.99 -15.02
C PRO A 16 16.06 -15.20 -14.03
N SER A 17 15.08 -14.29 -13.99
CA SER A 17 13.73 -14.54 -13.47
C SER A 17 12.74 -14.37 -14.62
N LYS A 18 11.58 -15.00 -14.50
CA LYS A 18 10.49 -14.94 -15.47
C LYS A 18 9.18 -14.74 -14.71
N PRO A 19 8.45 -13.63 -14.89
CA PRO A 19 7.17 -13.40 -14.21
C PRO A 19 6.22 -14.59 -14.39
N ARG A 20 5.57 -15.01 -13.30
CA ARG A 20 4.56 -16.07 -13.32
C ARG A 20 3.27 -15.51 -13.90
N VAL A 21 2.78 -16.07 -15.00
CA VAL A 21 1.65 -15.54 -15.78
C VAL A 21 0.54 -16.57 -15.89
N PHE A 22 -0.68 -16.16 -15.55
CA PHE A 22 -1.91 -16.93 -15.67
C PHE A 22 -2.92 -16.12 -16.48
N ILE A 23 -3.41 -16.65 -17.59
CA ILE A 23 -4.26 -15.89 -18.55
C ILE A 23 -5.73 -16.33 -18.40
N LEU A 24 -6.63 -15.35 -18.31
CA LEU A 24 -8.08 -15.52 -18.45
C LEU A 24 -8.54 -14.81 -19.74
N THR A 25 -9.02 -15.58 -20.71
CA THR A 25 -9.31 -15.12 -22.09
C THR A 25 -10.69 -15.59 -22.54
N ASP A 26 -11.53 -14.71 -23.08
CA ASP A 26 -12.82 -15.10 -23.67
C ASP A 26 -12.72 -15.36 -25.18
N ILE A 27 -11.58 -15.96 -25.58
CA ILE A 27 -11.27 -16.51 -26.89
C ILE A 27 -12.51 -16.96 -27.69
N THR A 28 -12.63 -16.49 -28.94
CA THR A 28 -13.84 -16.55 -29.80
C THR A 28 -14.98 -15.61 -29.44
N ASN A 29 -14.72 -14.60 -28.61
CA ASN A 29 -15.53 -13.40 -28.54
C ASN A 29 -15.29 -12.52 -29.77
N GLU A 30 -14.11 -11.90 -29.82
CA GLU A 30 -13.59 -11.12 -30.93
C GLU A 30 -12.29 -11.77 -31.46
N PRO A 31 -11.72 -11.31 -32.59
CA PRO A 31 -10.49 -11.89 -33.13
C PRO A 31 -9.24 -11.62 -32.26
N ASP A 32 -9.27 -10.59 -31.42
CA ASP A 32 -8.09 -10.01 -30.78
C ASP A 32 -7.55 -10.81 -29.58
N ASP A 33 -8.36 -11.61 -28.88
CA ASP A 33 -7.89 -12.68 -27.99
C ASP A 33 -6.91 -13.62 -28.73
N ALA A 34 -7.24 -13.99 -29.97
CA ALA A 34 -6.46 -14.94 -30.77
C ALA A 34 -5.21 -14.27 -31.36
N GLU A 35 -5.31 -13.01 -31.79
CA GLU A 35 -4.15 -12.19 -32.15
C GLU A 35 -3.17 -12.08 -30.96
N SER A 36 -3.69 -11.69 -29.79
CA SER A 36 -2.94 -11.51 -28.55
C SER A 36 -2.30 -12.81 -28.05
N PHE A 37 -2.98 -13.96 -28.18
CA PHE A 37 -2.40 -15.26 -27.84
C PHE A 37 -1.32 -15.71 -28.83
N CYS A 38 -1.52 -15.51 -30.14
CA CYS A 38 -0.48 -15.76 -31.15
C CYS A 38 0.78 -14.93 -30.83
N ARG A 39 0.61 -13.65 -30.50
CA ARG A 39 1.71 -12.78 -30.09
C ARG A 39 2.35 -13.24 -28.79
N TYR A 40 1.58 -13.49 -27.73
CA TYR A 40 2.06 -13.94 -26.42
C TYR A 40 3.01 -15.14 -26.53
N LEU A 41 2.69 -16.11 -27.40
CA LEU A 41 3.54 -17.28 -27.63
C LEU A 41 4.93 -16.93 -28.16
N THR A 42 5.07 -15.85 -28.96
CA THR A 42 6.38 -15.32 -29.40
C THR A 42 7.15 -14.55 -28.32
N TYR A 43 6.52 -14.24 -27.18
CA TYR A 43 7.13 -13.64 -25.99
C TYR A 43 7.26 -14.61 -24.80
N SER A 44 6.67 -15.80 -24.90
CA SER A 44 6.57 -16.76 -23.79
C SER A 44 7.92 -17.26 -23.24
N ASN A 45 9.04 -17.03 -23.94
CA ASN A 45 10.38 -17.23 -23.39
C ASN A 45 10.74 -16.27 -22.25
N GLN A 46 10.05 -15.13 -22.10
CA GLN A 46 10.25 -14.18 -21.00
C GLN A 46 9.43 -14.50 -19.75
N PHE A 47 8.47 -15.43 -19.85
CA PHE A 47 7.47 -15.70 -18.82
C PHE A 47 7.56 -17.13 -18.27
N ARG A 48 6.97 -17.33 -17.09
CA ARG A 48 6.62 -18.64 -16.54
C ARG A 48 5.11 -18.77 -16.63
N THR A 49 4.60 -19.32 -17.73
CA THR A 49 3.17 -19.58 -17.90
C THR A 49 2.72 -20.65 -16.89
N GLU A 50 1.72 -20.32 -16.08
CA GLU A 50 1.17 -21.16 -15.00
C GLU A 50 -0.27 -21.63 -15.30
N GLY A 51 -0.91 -21.10 -16.35
CA GLY A 51 -2.24 -21.49 -16.82
C GLY A 51 -2.74 -20.57 -17.94
N VAL A 52 -3.58 -21.12 -18.83
CA VAL A 52 -4.32 -20.36 -19.85
C VAL A 52 -5.77 -20.86 -19.84
N VAL A 53 -6.73 -20.00 -19.54
CA VAL A 53 -8.11 -20.44 -19.27
C VAL A 53 -9.08 -19.72 -20.18
N ALA A 54 -9.87 -20.49 -20.92
CA ALA A 54 -10.98 -19.97 -21.70
C ALA A 54 -12.16 -19.63 -20.76
N VAL A 55 -12.59 -18.38 -20.72
CA VAL A 55 -13.63 -17.84 -19.82
C VAL A 55 -14.78 -17.19 -20.59
N THR A 56 -15.75 -16.64 -19.88
CA THR A 56 -16.83 -15.80 -20.41
C THR A 56 -16.55 -14.32 -20.17
N SER A 57 -17.14 -13.43 -20.97
CA SER A 57 -17.22 -11.98 -20.72
C SER A 57 -18.66 -11.47 -20.84
N VAL A 58 -18.87 -10.15 -20.77
CA VAL A 58 -20.15 -9.51 -21.11
C VAL A 58 -20.59 -9.74 -22.55
N TRP A 59 -19.62 -9.97 -23.44
CA TRP A 59 -19.85 -10.24 -24.86
C TRP A 59 -19.97 -11.75 -25.09
N LEU A 60 -19.14 -12.57 -24.41
CA LEU A 60 -19.17 -14.04 -24.45
C LEU A 60 -19.84 -14.70 -23.24
N ARG A 61 -21.12 -14.39 -22.97
CA ARG A 61 -21.75 -14.65 -21.66
C ARG A 61 -21.97 -16.11 -21.24
N ASN A 62 -22.00 -17.08 -22.15
CA ASN A 62 -22.57 -18.41 -21.88
C ASN A 62 -21.88 -19.60 -22.59
N LYS A 63 -20.65 -19.41 -23.07
CA LYS A 63 -19.80 -20.47 -23.64
C LYS A 63 -18.33 -20.17 -23.35
N VAL A 64 -17.49 -21.20 -23.39
CA VAL A 64 -16.02 -21.09 -23.37
C VAL A 64 -15.45 -21.91 -24.54
N ALA A 65 -14.28 -21.55 -25.06
CA ALA A 65 -13.75 -22.12 -26.30
C ALA A 65 -12.25 -22.53 -26.24
N PRO A 66 -11.84 -23.41 -25.30
CA PRO A 66 -10.45 -23.82 -25.13
C PRO A 66 -9.87 -24.53 -26.36
N GLN A 67 -10.70 -25.13 -27.23
CA GLN A 67 -10.24 -25.73 -28.49
C GLN A 67 -9.55 -24.73 -29.43
N ASN A 68 -9.94 -23.46 -29.42
CA ASN A 68 -9.33 -22.45 -30.30
C ASN A 68 -7.94 -22.02 -29.79
N LEU A 69 -7.70 -22.06 -28.48
CA LEU A 69 -6.34 -21.97 -27.92
C LEU A 69 -5.49 -23.17 -28.37
N HIS A 70 -6.04 -24.39 -28.38
CA HIS A 70 -5.33 -25.57 -28.90
C HIS A 70 -5.02 -25.46 -30.40
N GLU A 71 -5.91 -24.89 -31.21
CA GLU A 71 -5.66 -24.63 -32.65
C GLU A 71 -4.45 -23.70 -32.85
N ILE A 72 -4.35 -22.62 -32.07
CA ILE A 72 -3.19 -21.72 -32.09
C ILE A 72 -1.92 -22.43 -31.60
N VAL A 73 -1.99 -23.26 -30.56
CA VAL A 73 -0.82 -24.05 -30.11
C VAL A 73 -0.40 -25.10 -31.14
N ASN A 74 -1.32 -25.64 -31.94
CA ASN A 74 -1.01 -26.52 -33.08
C ASN A 74 -0.36 -25.76 -34.27
N ALA A 75 -0.40 -24.43 -34.27
CA ALA A 75 0.38 -23.59 -35.16
C ALA A 75 1.77 -23.28 -34.56
N TYR A 76 1.82 -22.95 -33.27
CA TYR A 76 3.04 -22.72 -32.49
C TYR A 76 4.01 -23.91 -32.46
N GLU A 77 3.49 -25.14 -32.34
CA GLU A 77 4.30 -26.38 -32.37
C GLU A 77 5.18 -26.50 -33.62
N LYS A 78 4.75 -25.92 -34.74
CA LYS A 78 5.49 -25.96 -36.02
C LYS A 78 6.64 -24.95 -36.08
N VAL A 79 6.77 -24.07 -35.08
CA VAL A 79 7.71 -22.94 -35.07
C VAL A 79 8.47 -22.75 -33.76
N VAL A 80 8.14 -23.48 -32.69
CA VAL A 80 8.81 -23.35 -31.38
C VAL A 80 10.30 -23.72 -31.43
N ASP A 81 10.71 -24.66 -32.28
CA ASP A 81 12.12 -25.02 -32.48
C ASP A 81 12.89 -23.93 -33.24
N ASN A 82 12.23 -23.26 -34.19
CA ASN A 82 12.76 -22.06 -34.86
C ASN A 82 12.95 -20.92 -33.84
N LEU A 83 11.90 -20.59 -33.09
CA LEU A 83 11.95 -19.58 -32.02
C LEU A 83 13.04 -19.85 -30.98
N ASN A 84 13.30 -21.11 -30.62
CA ASN A 84 14.38 -21.49 -29.70
C ASN A 84 15.80 -21.33 -30.30
N ALA A 85 15.97 -21.30 -31.62
CA ALA A 85 17.24 -20.91 -32.25
C ALA A 85 17.51 -19.40 -32.10
N HIS A 86 16.47 -18.60 -31.88
CA HIS A 86 16.48 -17.14 -31.75
C HIS A 86 16.28 -16.66 -30.28
N ALA A 87 16.50 -17.54 -29.29
CA ALA A 87 16.42 -17.23 -27.87
C ALA A 87 17.67 -17.68 -27.11
N HIS A 88 18.04 -16.94 -26.06
CA HIS A 88 19.15 -17.35 -25.19
C HIS A 88 18.88 -18.74 -24.56
N PRO A 89 19.82 -19.71 -24.64
CA PRO A 89 19.56 -21.09 -24.22
C PRO A 89 19.30 -21.26 -22.71
N GLY A 90 19.70 -20.28 -21.89
CA GLY A 90 19.32 -20.20 -20.47
C GLY A 90 17.91 -19.65 -20.21
N SER A 91 17.17 -19.26 -21.25
CA SER A 91 15.81 -18.71 -21.20
C SER A 91 14.98 -19.16 -22.43
N PRO A 92 14.79 -20.47 -22.64
CA PRO A 92 14.08 -21.00 -23.80
C PRO A 92 12.57 -20.71 -23.75
N TYR A 93 11.93 -20.90 -24.90
CA TYR A 93 10.48 -20.97 -25.06
C TYR A 93 9.90 -22.27 -24.44
N PRO A 94 8.68 -22.24 -23.87
CA PRO A 94 7.99 -23.44 -23.41
C PRO A 94 7.64 -24.36 -24.58
N SER A 95 7.67 -25.68 -24.38
CA SER A 95 7.24 -26.60 -25.45
C SER A 95 5.74 -26.47 -25.71
N ALA A 96 5.30 -26.70 -26.95
CA ALA A 96 3.89 -26.66 -27.30
C ALA A 96 3.04 -27.60 -26.42
N GLN A 97 3.55 -28.78 -26.06
CA GLN A 97 2.86 -29.66 -25.12
C GLN A 97 2.71 -29.05 -23.72
N THR A 98 3.74 -28.37 -23.19
CA THR A 98 3.65 -27.66 -21.92
C THR A 98 2.56 -26.60 -21.95
N VAL A 99 2.39 -25.89 -23.07
CA VAL A 99 1.29 -24.92 -23.24
C VAL A 99 -0.07 -25.64 -23.33
N ARG A 100 -0.19 -26.76 -24.07
CA ARG A 100 -1.43 -27.55 -24.13
C ARG A 100 -1.87 -28.06 -22.75
N ASP A 101 -0.94 -28.55 -21.95
CA ASP A 101 -1.22 -29.10 -20.60
C ASP A 101 -1.75 -28.01 -19.64
N LEU A 102 -1.42 -26.74 -19.90
CA LEU A 102 -1.86 -25.56 -19.15
C LEU A 102 -3.19 -24.95 -19.63
N ILE A 103 -3.72 -25.37 -20.79
CA ILE A 103 -5.04 -24.92 -21.27
C ILE A 103 -6.16 -25.59 -20.45
N LYS A 104 -7.11 -24.82 -19.93
CA LYS A 104 -8.25 -25.29 -19.11
C LYS A 104 -9.54 -24.55 -19.43
N SER A 105 -10.68 -25.14 -19.04
CA SER A 105 -11.98 -24.48 -19.11
C SER A 105 -12.28 -23.66 -17.85
N GLY A 106 -12.74 -22.42 -18.03
CA GLY A 106 -13.50 -21.67 -17.04
C GLY A 106 -14.97 -22.11 -16.99
N PRO A 107 -15.79 -21.48 -16.14
CA PRO A 107 -17.22 -21.78 -16.04
C PRO A 107 -17.99 -21.10 -17.20
N PRO A 108 -18.89 -21.80 -17.92
CA PRO A 108 -19.60 -21.26 -19.09
C PRO A 108 -20.82 -20.41 -18.70
N VAL A 109 -20.70 -19.58 -17.66
CA VAL A 109 -21.75 -18.67 -17.18
C VAL A 109 -21.16 -17.32 -16.79
N TYR A 110 -21.91 -16.25 -17.03
CA TYR A 110 -21.41 -14.87 -16.93
C TYR A 110 -21.07 -14.49 -15.49
N GLY A 111 -19.83 -14.03 -15.27
CA GLY A 111 -19.45 -13.29 -14.07
C GLY A 111 -19.82 -14.01 -12.77
N MET A 112 -20.53 -13.30 -11.88
CA MET A 112 -20.90 -13.78 -10.55
C MET A 112 -21.90 -14.96 -10.57
N GLU A 113 -22.51 -15.32 -11.72
CA GLU A 113 -23.28 -16.57 -11.86
C GLU A 113 -22.40 -17.81 -11.61
N ALA A 114 -21.08 -17.70 -11.78
CA ALA A 114 -20.11 -18.76 -11.49
C ALA A 114 -19.72 -18.87 -10.00
N VAL A 115 -20.13 -17.92 -9.15
CA VAL A 115 -19.50 -17.68 -7.83
C VAL A 115 -20.48 -17.97 -6.69
N GLY A 116 -20.27 -19.07 -5.97
CA GLY A 116 -21.12 -19.47 -4.85
C GLY A 116 -20.49 -20.52 -3.95
N ASP A 117 -21.12 -20.83 -2.82
CA ASP A 117 -20.63 -21.86 -1.89
C ASP A 117 -20.89 -23.28 -2.40
N ASP A 118 -22.06 -23.53 -2.98
CA ASP A 118 -22.44 -24.84 -3.56
C ASP A 118 -21.97 -25.04 -5.02
N ILE A 119 -21.45 -23.99 -5.67
CA ILE A 119 -20.92 -24.05 -7.05
C ILE A 119 -19.47 -24.57 -7.00
N PRO A 120 -19.08 -25.65 -7.70
CA PRO A 120 -17.70 -26.13 -7.71
C PRO A 120 -16.75 -25.16 -8.43
N LEU A 121 -15.44 -25.34 -8.24
CA LEU A 121 -14.46 -24.66 -9.09
C LEU A 121 -14.54 -25.23 -10.52
N SER A 122 -14.30 -24.37 -11.50
CA SER A 122 -13.96 -24.79 -12.87
C SER A 122 -12.54 -25.40 -12.92
N GLU A 123 -12.19 -26.11 -14.00
CA GLU A 123 -10.83 -26.66 -14.19
C GLU A 123 -9.75 -25.57 -14.07
N GLY A 124 -10.01 -24.39 -14.65
CA GLY A 124 -9.15 -23.22 -14.52
C GLY A 124 -9.10 -22.65 -13.11
N GLY A 125 -10.20 -22.75 -12.35
CA GLY A 125 -10.25 -22.37 -10.94
C GLY A 125 -9.46 -23.32 -10.03
N GLU A 126 -9.51 -24.63 -10.30
CA GLU A 126 -8.71 -25.62 -9.59
C GLU A 126 -7.21 -25.41 -9.86
N LEU A 127 -6.82 -25.22 -11.12
CA LEU A 127 -5.44 -24.89 -11.50
C LEU A 127 -4.99 -23.56 -10.87
N LEU A 128 -5.80 -22.50 -10.92
CA LEU A 128 -5.44 -21.21 -10.30
C LEU A 128 -5.27 -21.34 -8.77
N LEU A 129 -6.11 -22.13 -8.10
CA LEU A 129 -5.97 -22.41 -6.66
C LEU A 129 -4.68 -23.17 -6.35
N GLU A 130 -4.32 -24.18 -7.15
CA GLU A 130 -3.03 -24.89 -7.05
C GLU A 130 -1.86 -23.92 -7.17
N ARG A 131 -1.84 -23.09 -8.21
CA ARG A 131 -0.73 -22.16 -8.52
C ARG A 131 -0.59 -21.03 -7.51
N LEU A 132 -1.69 -20.65 -6.86
CA LEU A 132 -1.72 -19.66 -5.78
C LEU A 132 -1.25 -20.25 -4.43
N THR A 133 -1.68 -21.47 -4.11
CA THR A 133 -1.35 -22.16 -2.84
C THR A 133 0.02 -22.85 -2.85
N ALA A 134 0.63 -23.07 -4.02
CA ALA A 134 2.00 -23.55 -4.15
C ALA A 134 3.00 -22.77 -3.26
N PRO A 135 4.05 -23.40 -2.72
CA PRO A 135 5.04 -22.79 -1.83
C PRO A 135 6.05 -21.86 -2.55
N ASP A 136 5.57 -21.16 -3.57
CA ASP A 136 6.31 -20.14 -4.31
C ASP A 136 6.14 -18.76 -3.67
N ALA A 137 7.22 -17.98 -3.67
CA ALA A 137 7.28 -16.60 -3.18
C ALA A 137 7.18 -15.56 -4.31
N GLU A 138 7.39 -15.94 -5.57
CA GLU A 138 7.26 -15.02 -6.70
C GLU A 138 5.79 -14.61 -6.94
N PRO A 139 5.55 -13.35 -7.37
CA PRO A 139 4.25 -12.85 -7.80
C PRO A 139 3.54 -13.77 -8.78
N LEU A 140 2.22 -13.96 -8.64
CA LEU A 140 1.38 -14.54 -9.68
C LEU A 140 0.59 -13.43 -10.38
N TRP A 141 0.92 -13.17 -11.64
CA TRP A 141 0.20 -12.25 -12.51
C TRP A 141 -0.98 -12.95 -13.15
N VAL A 142 -2.19 -12.48 -12.85
CA VAL A 142 -3.41 -12.85 -13.55
C VAL A 142 -3.69 -11.79 -14.61
N LEU A 143 -3.51 -12.17 -15.88
CA LEU A 143 -3.79 -11.33 -17.03
C LEU A 143 -5.22 -11.63 -17.48
N VAL A 144 -6.05 -10.60 -17.54
CA VAL A 144 -7.49 -10.72 -17.67
C VAL A 144 -7.94 -9.96 -18.91
N TRP A 145 -8.13 -10.74 -19.96
CA TRP A 145 -8.50 -10.29 -21.30
C TRP A 145 -10.03 -10.15 -21.32
N GLY A 146 -10.72 -11.26 -21.01
CA GLY A 146 -12.16 -11.32 -20.80
C GLY A 146 -12.64 -11.07 -19.36
N GLY A 147 -13.60 -11.88 -18.92
CA GLY A 147 -14.09 -11.87 -17.54
C GLY A 147 -13.09 -12.43 -16.52
N ILE A 148 -13.31 -12.13 -15.25
CA ILE A 148 -12.45 -12.53 -14.13
C ILE A 148 -13.11 -13.56 -13.19
N ASN A 149 -14.24 -14.13 -13.62
CA ASN A 149 -15.03 -15.10 -12.85
C ASN A 149 -14.24 -16.31 -12.31
N VAL A 150 -13.19 -16.78 -13.00
CA VAL A 150 -12.29 -17.85 -12.51
C VAL A 150 -11.50 -17.43 -11.27
N LEU A 151 -10.96 -16.20 -11.24
CA LEU A 151 -10.30 -15.67 -10.05
C LEU A 151 -11.33 -15.36 -8.94
N ALA A 152 -12.53 -14.90 -9.31
CA ALA A 152 -13.62 -14.69 -8.34
C ALA A 152 -14.06 -16.00 -7.68
N GLN A 153 -14.17 -17.11 -8.43
CA GLN A 153 -14.39 -18.46 -7.90
C GLN A 153 -13.33 -18.82 -6.86
N VAL A 154 -12.04 -18.68 -7.20
CA VAL A 154 -10.93 -19.00 -6.28
C VAL A 154 -10.96 -18.12 -5.04
N LEU A 155 -11.07 -16.79 -5.20
CA LEU A 155 -11.13 -15.84 -4.09
C LEU A 155 -12.31 -16.12 -3.16
N HIS A 156 -13.49 -16.45 -3.71
CA HIS A 156 -14.67 -16.85 -2.94
C HIS A 156 -14.45 -18.15 -2.17
N LYS A 157 -13.84 -19.18 -2.78
CA LYS A 157 -13.53 -20.44 -2.08
C LYS A 157 -12.47 -20.27 -0.99
N ILE A 158 -11.43 -19.47 -1.20
CA ILE A 158 -10.38 -19.27 -0.18
C ILE A 158 -10.80 -18.31 0.94
N ARG A 159 -11.87 -17.52 0.79
CA ARG A 159 -12.18 -16.37 1.68
C ARG A 159 -12.17 -16.67 3.19
N ASN A 160 -12.53 -17.89 3.58
CA ASN A 160 -12.61 -18.34 4.98
C ASN A 160 -11.35 -19.10 5.47
N ARG A 161 -10.31 -19.27 4.63
CA ARG A 161 -9.07 -19.95 5.03
C ARG A 161 -8.19 -19.04 5.91
N PRO A 162 -7.43 -19.59 6.88
CA PRO A 162 -6.50 -18.81 7.71
C PRO A 162 -5.41 -18.08 6.92
N ASP A 163 -5.01 -18.61 5.76
CA ASP A 163 -3.97 -18.07 4.88
C ASP A 163 -4.49 -17.13 3.77
N ALA A 164 -5.81 -16.91 3.69
CA ALA A 164 -6.44 -16.22 2.54
C ALA A 164 -5.85 -14.84 2.24
N ALA A 165 -5.47 -14.06 3.27
CA ALA A 165 -4.84 -12.75 3.09
C ALA A 165 -3.41 -12.85 2.52
N ALA A 166 -2.62 -13.85 2.96
CA ALA A 166 -1.28 -14.10 2.44
C ALA A 166 -1.33 -14.62 0.99
N LEU A 167 -2.33 -15.45 0.65
CA LEU A 167 -2.60 -15.86 -0.72
C LEU A 167 -2.93 -14.65 -1.61
N ARG A 168 -3.83 -13.76 -1.18
CA ARG A 168 -4.14 -12.52 -1.94
C ARG A 168 -2.93 -11.61 -2.15
N GLN A 169 -2.00 -11.54 -1.20
CA GLN A 169 -0.75 -10.76 -1.35
C GLN A 169 0.22 -11.32 -2.41
N LYS A 170 0.00 -12.53 -2.93
CA LYS A 170 0.73 -13.04 -4.11
C LYS A 170 0.16 -12.50 -5.42
N LEU A 171 -1.13 -12.19 -5.48
CA LEU A 171 -1.83 -11.81 -6.72
C LEU A 171 -1.44 -10.41 -7.19
N ARG A 172 -1.07 -10.32 -8.47
CA ARG A 172 -1.08 -9.11 -9.28
C ARG A 172 -2.12 -9.34 -10.37
N VAL A 173 -3.01 -8.39 -10.61
CA VAL A 173 -4.03 -8.47 -11.65
C VAL A 173 -3.82 -7.33 -12.63
N TYR A 174 -3.93 -7.61 -13.91
CA TYR A 174 -4.10 -6.59 -14.95
C TYR A 174 -5.31 -7.01 -15.78
N THR A 175 -6.33 -6.16 -15.86
CA THR A 175 -7.52 -6.38 -16.70
C THR A 175 -7.68 -5.34 -17.81
N ILE A 176 -8.21 -5.79 -18.95
CA ILE A 176 -8.87 -4.96 -19.95
C ILE A 176 -10.25 -4.56 -19.42
N SER A 177 -10.29 -3.44 -18.68
CA SER A 177 -11.50 -2.70 -18.27
C SER A 177 -12.59 -3.44 -17.46
N ASP A 178 -12.30 -4.57 -16.81
CA ASP A 178 -13.28 -5.42 -16.09
C ASP A 178 -14.49 -5.85 -16.95
N GLN A 179 -14.32 -6.83 -17.85
CA GLN A 179 -15.38 -7.27 -18.77
C GLN A 179 -16.53 -8.10 -18.14
N ASP A 180 -16.64 -8.17 -16.80
CA ASP A 180 -17.77 -8.78 -16.07
C ASP A 180 -18.06 -8.07 -14.73
N ASP A 181 -19.07 -8.53 -14.00
CA ASP A 181 -19.41 -8.01 -12.68
C ASP A 181 -18.52 -8.53 -11.53
N CYS A 182 -17.67 -9.54 -11.80
CA CYS A 182 -16.68 -10.04 -10.85
C CYS A 182 -15.55 -9.04 -10.63
N GLY A 183 -15.10 -8.32 -11.65
CA GLY A 183 -13.98 -7.37 -11.52
C GLY A 183 -14.29 -6.23 -10.54
N ALA A 184 -15.45 -5.60 -10.72
CA ALA A 184 -15.96 -4.59 -9.79
C ALA A 184 -16.22 -5.17 -8.37
N TRP A 185 -16.61 -6.45 -8.26
CA TRP A 185 -16.80 -7.12 -6.97
C TRP A 185 -15.47 -7.39 -6.25
N ILE A 186 -14.46 -7.96 -6.94
CA ILE A 186 -13.11 -8.20 -6.40
C ILE A 186 -12.52 -6.87 -5.89
N ARG A 187 -12.62 -5.80 -6.69
CA ARG A 187 -12.16 -4.45 -6.31
C ARG A 187 -12.96 -3.79 -5.18
N GLN A 188 -14.09 -4.36 -4.77
CA GLN A 188 -14.83 -3.91 -3.57
C GLN A 188 -14.54 -4.79 -2.35
N GLN A 189 -14.33 -6.09 -2.52
CA GLN A 189 -14.07 -7.02 -1.41
C GLN A 189 -12.61 -6.97 -0.92
N TRP A 190 -11.64 -6.77 -1.83
CA TRP A 190 -10.21 -6.90 -1.52
C TRP A 190 -9.35 -5.76 -2.09
N PRO A 191 -9.52 -4.52 -1.57
CA PRO A 191 -8.74 -3.35 -2.02
C PRO A 191 -7.24 -3.42 -1.72
N GLU A 192 -6.76 -4.47 -1.05
CA GLU A 192 -5.33 -4.77 -0.86
C GLU A 192 -4.68 -5.54 -2.01
N ILE A 193 -5.45 -6.08 -2.97
CA ILE A 193 -4.91 -6.76 -4.16
C ILE A 193 -4.23 -5.71 -5.07
N PHE A 194 -3.06 -6.05 -5.60
CA PHE A 194 -2.44 -5.27 -6.67
C PHE A 194 -3.25 -5.47 -7.96
N TYR A 195 -3.89 -4.40 -8.46
CA TYR A 195 -4.86 -4.49 -9.56
C TYR A 195 -4.72 -3.30 -10.51
N ILE A 196 -4.38 -3.54 -11.77
CA ILE A 196 -4.34 -2.55 -12.85
C ILE A 196 -5.64 -2.67 -13.65
N CYS A 197 -6.38 -1.57 -13.78
CA CYS A 197 -7.64 -1.52 -14.54
C CYS A 197 -7.89 -0.12 -15.12
N SER A 198 -8.25 -0.06 -16.40
CA SER A 198 -8.74 1.18 -17.04
C SER A 198 -10.19 1.46 -16.63
N VAL A 199 -10.37 2.10 -15.47
CA VAL A 199 -11.68 2.41 -14.89
C VAL A 199 -12.35 3.58 -15.62
N HIS A 200 -13.36 3.29 -16.45
CA HIS A 200 -14.19 4.27 -17.15
C HIS A 200 -15.69 3.93 -17.03
N GLY A 201 -16.57 4.76 -17.64
CA GLY A 201 -18.00 4.46 -17.74
C GLY A 201 -18.29 3.22 -18.59
N TRP A 202 -19.44 2.58 -18.39
CA TRP A 202 -19.79 1.35 -19.13
C TRP A 202 -19.74 1.57 -20.65
N ASN A 203 -19.09 0.65 -21.36
CA ASN A 203 -18.86 0.70 -22.81
C ASN A 203 -18.22 2.02 -23.31
N GLN A 204 -17.42 2.69 -22.48
CA GLN A 204 -16.62 3.87 -22.85
C GLN A 204 -15.15 3.49 -23.08
N TYR A 205 -14.89 2.38 -23.79
CA TYR A 205 -13.53 1.85 -23.98
C TYR A 205 -12.56 2.85 -24.65
N GLN A 206 -13.05 3.80 -25.44
CA GLN A 206 -12.26 4.91 -25.98
C GLN A 206 -11.63 5.82 -24.90
N CYS A 207 -12.04 5.70 -23.64
CA CYS A 207 -11.43 6.34 -22.48
C CYS A 207 -10.35 5.47 -21.79
N ALA A 208 -10.03 4.28 -22.30
CA ALA A 208 -9.07 3.34 -21.69
C ALA A 208 -7.67 3.43 -22.31
N ALA A 209 -6.62 3.20 -21.49
CA ALA A 209 -5.23 3.27 -21.94
C ALA A 209 -4.90 2.23 -23.03
N TRP A 210 -5.44 1.00 -22.90
CA TRP A 210 -5.12 -0.13 -23.77
C TRP A 210 -5.44 0.10 -25.26
N ILE A 211 -6.40 0.97 -25.59
CA ILE A 211 -6.65 1.47 -26.96
C ILE A 211 -5.38 2.03 -27.63
N GLY A 212 -4.39 2.47 -26.86
CA GLY A 212 -3.07 2.87 -27.35
C GLY A 212 -2.29 1.77 -28.08
N ILE A 213 -2.71 0.50 -28.04
CA ILE A 213 -2.17 -0.54 -28.92
C ILE A 213 -2.43 -0.20 -30.41
N SER A 214 -3.62 0.35 -30.72
CA SER A 214 -4.19 0.47 -32.07
C SER A 214 -4.40 1.93 -32.53
N ALA A 215 -4.76 2.14 -33.80
CA ALA A 215 -5.09 3.45 -34.37
C ALA A 215 -6.42 3.39 -35.15
N PRO A 216 -7.19 4.49 -35.22
CA PRO A 216 -6.92 5.79 -34.60
C PRO A 216 -7.39 5.87 -33.13
N CYS A 217 -6.55 6.39 -32.23
CA CYS A 217 -6.97 6.69 -30.85
C CYS A 217 -7.86 7.93 -30.84
N ALA A 218 -9.10 7.85 -30.33
CA ALA A 218 -10.07 8.96 -30.43
C ALA A 218 -9.58 10.28 -29.81
N GLY A 219 -8.78 10.22 -28.72
CA GLY A 219 -8.23 11.40 -28.05
C GLY A 219 -7.01 12.04 -28.71
N ASP A 220 -6.24 11.30 -29.53
CA ASP A 220 -4.93 11.71 -30.06
C ASP A 220 -4.93 11.73 -31.61
N GLN A 221 -5.90 12.40 -32.22
CA GLN A 221 -6.04 12.42 -33.68
C GLN A 221 -4.80 13.06 -34.36
N GLY A 222 -4.05 12.24 -35.11
CA GLY A 222 -2.79 12.62 -35.77
C GLY A 222 -1.52 12.44 -34.91
N GLY A 223 -1.65 12.01 -33.65
CA GLY A 223 -0.51 11.79 -32.76
C GLY A 223 0.20 10.44 -32.98
N PRO A 224 -0.49 9.30 -32.82
CA PRO A 224 0.08 7.98 -33.00
C PRO A 224 0.42 7.67 -34.46
N ASP A 225 1.49 6.90 -34.68
CA ASP A 225 1.75 6.29 -35.98
C ASP A 225 0.74 5.14 -36.23
N GLY A 226 -0.07 5.27 -37.30
CA GLY A 226 -1.04 4.26 -37.71
C GLY A 226 -0.51 3.24 -38.71
N SER A 227 0.69 3.42 -39.25
CA SER A 227 1.20 2.61 -40.38
C SER A 227 1.45 1.14 -40.03
N LYS A 228 1.78 0.84 -38.76
CA LYS A 228 2.06 -0.52 -38.27
C LYS A 228 0.87 -1.22 -37.59
N VAL A 229 -0.35 -0.77 -37.88
CA VAL A 229 -1.60 -1.34 -37.35
C VAL A 229 -2.72 -1.41 -38.42
N THR A 230 -2.36 -1.38 -39.71
CA THR A 230 -3.30 -1.62 -40.81
C THR A 230 -3.36 -3.11 -41.16
N HIS A 231 -4.43 -3.55 -41.83
CA HIS A 231 -4.53 -4.94 -42.31
C HIS A 231 -3.40 -5.31 -43.29
N GLU A 232 -2.93 -4.36 -44.11
CA GLU A 232 -1.81 -4.57 -45.03
C GLU A 232 -0.53 -4.85 -44.26
N TRP A 233 -0.20 -4.03 -43.26
CA TRP A 233 1.00 -4.24 -42.44
C TRP A 233 0.93 -5.57 -41.66
N VAL A 234 -0.21 -5.86 -41.02
CA VAL A 234 -0.45 -7.13 -40.32
C VAL A 234 -0.31 -8.32 -41.27
N LYS A 235 -0.86 -8.23 -42.48
CA LYS A 235 -0.76 -9.29 -43.48
C LYS A 235 0.66 -9.53 -43.98
N GLU A 236 1.45 -8.48 -44.13
CA GLU A 236 2.83 -8.55 -44.65
C GLU A 236 3.85 -8.97 -43.57
N ASN A 237 3.62 -8.60 -42.31
CA ASN A 237 4.62 -8.72 -41.23
C ASN A 237 4.23 -9.71 -40.12
N VAL A 238 2.94 -10.03 -39.96
CA VAL A 238 2.41 -10.86 -38.87
C VAL A 238 1.72 -12.13 -39.36
N GLN A 239 0.87 -12.08 -40.40
CA GLN A 239 0.16 -13.25 -40.95
C GLN A 239 1.04 -14.14 -41.85
N ILE A 240 2.29 -14.35 -41.43
CA ILE A 240 3.34 -15.07 -42.15
C ILE A 240 3.67 -16.41 -41.48
N GLY A 241 3.92 -17.43 -42.30
CA GLY A 241 4.28 -18.77 -41.83
C GLY A 241 3.16 -19.50 -41.07
N PRO A 242 3.51 -20.60 -40.35
CA PRO A 242 2.50 -21.44 -39.71
C PRO A 242 1.74 -20.74 -38.58
N LEU A 243 2.42 -19.95 -37.74
CA LEU A 243 1.80 -19.24 -36.61
C LEU A 243 1.01 -18.01 -37.09
N GLY A 244 1.52 -17.26 -38.07
CA GLY A 244 0.78 -16.15 -38.67
C GLY A 244 -0.49 -16.59 -39.41
N ALA A 245 -0.55 -17.82 -39.91
CA ALA A 245 -1.78 -18.40 -40.46
C ALA A 245 -2.86 -18.74 -39.40
N ALA A 246 -2.54 -18.68 -38.10
CA ALA A 246 -3.50 -18.77 -37.00
C ALA A 246 -3.85 -17.39 -36.39
N TYR A 247 -3.12 -16.34 -36.77
CA TYR A 247 -3.39 -14.96 -36.41
C TYR A 247 -4.52 -14.43 -37.34
N PRO A 248 -5.71 -14.07 -36.83
CA PRO A 248 -6.85 -13.67 -37.67
C PRO A 248 -6.69 -12.23 -38.22
N ASN A 249 -7.75 -11.70 -38.85
CA ASN A 249 -7.88 -10.25 -39.03
C ASN A 249 -8.68 -9.69 -37.84
N PHE A 250 -8.21 -8.62 -37.21
CA PHE A 250 -9.03 -7.80 -36.32
C PHE A 250 -10.33 -7.31 -36.97
N GLU A 251 -11.36 -7.07 -36.16
CA GLU A 251 -12.65 -6.50 -36.60
C GLU A 251 -12.82 -5.02 -36.18
N PHE A 252 -12.40 -4.66 -34.97
CA PHE A 252 -12.51 -3.29 -34.45
C PHE A 252 -11.15 -2.63 -34.18
N ILE A 253 -10.29 -3.29 -33.39
CA ILE A 253 -8.89 -2.91 -33.18
C ILE A 253 -8.01 -4.17 -33.18
N ILE A 254 -6.73 -3.98 -33.51
CA ILE A 254 -5.70 -4.99 -33.31
C ILE A 254 -5.44 -5.21 -31.80
N GLU A 255 -5.41 -6.47 -31.37
CA GLU A 255 -4.87 -6.94 -30.08
C GLU A 255 -5.23 -6.10 -28.82
N GLY A 256 -6.51 -6.00 -28.45
CA GLY A 256 -6.93 -5.23 -27.25
C GLY A 256 -6.24 -5.67 -25.95
N ASP A 257 -5.91 -6.96 -25.84
CA ASP A 257 -5.39 -7.59 -24.62
C ASP A 257 -3.87 -7.62 -24.49
N THR A 258 -3.14 -7.52 -25.61
CA THR A 258 -1.67 -7.53 -25.64
C THR A 258 -0.99 -6.60 -24.61
N PRO A 259 -1.50 -5.39 -24.31
CA PRO A 259 -0.97 -4.54 -23.24
C PRO A 259 -0.76 -5.25 -21.90
N THR A 260 -1.62 -6.21 -21.54
CA THR A 260 -1.53 -6.98 -20.28
C THR A 260 -0.19 -7.70 -20.11
N PHE A 261 0.39 -8.24 -21.19
CA PHE A 261 1.70 -8.90 -21.16
C PHE A 261 2.83 -8.02 -21.67
N LEU A 262 2.58 -7.02 -22.54
CA LEU A 262 3.57 -5.98 -22.85
C LEU A 262 4.02 -5.19 -21.62
N TYR A 263 3.16 -5.12 -20.60
CA TYR A 263 3.48 -4.57 -19.28
C TYR A 263 4.60 -5.34 -18.55
N LEU A 264 4.74 -6.64 -18.83
CA LEU A 264 5.67 -7.56 -18.18
C LEU A 264 6.96 -7.84 -18.99
N ILE A 265 7.11 -7.22 -20.16
CA ILE A 265 8.25 -7.43 -21.06
C ILE A 265 9.55 -6.92 -20.44
N GLN A 266 10.56 -7.80 -20.44
CA GLN A 266 11.86 -7.58 -19.83
C GLN A 266 12.82 -6.88 -20.81
N ASN A 267 12.47 -5.68 -21.29
CA ASN A 267 13.27 -4.89 -22.24
C ASN A 267 14.10 -3.76 -21.59
N GLY A 268 14.16 -3.70 -20.25
CA GLY A 268 14.89 -2.69 -19.48
C GLY A 268 14.18 -1.34 -19.30
N LEU A 269 12.95 -1.19 -19.83
CA LEU A 269 12.13 0.02 -19.69
C LEU A 269 11.20 -0.01 -18.46
N GLY A 270 10.47 -1.11 -18.27
CA GLY A 270 9.43 -1.27 -17.26
C GLY A 270 9.91 -1.92 -15.96
N VAL A 271 9.13 -1.75 -14.88
CA VAL A 271 9.28 -2.48 -13.62
C VAL A 271 7.89 -2.93 -13.17
N PRO A 272 7.56 -4.24 -13.21
CA PRO A 272 6.19 -4.70 -12.97
C PRO A 272 5.60 -4.41 -11.58
N GLU A 273 6.42 -4.23 -10.54
CA GLU A 273 5.92 -3.84 -9.21
C GLU A 273 5.68 -2.31 -9.07
N GLU A 274 6.05 -1.50 -10.07
CA GLU A 274 6.00 -0.04 -10.05
C GLU A 274 5.17 0.52 -11.24
N PRO A 275 3.81 0.43 -11.20
CA PRO A 275 2.95 0.90 -12.30
C PRO A 275 3.13 2.36 -12.69
N ILE A 276 3.61 3.19 -11.75
CA ILE A 276 3.92 4.61 -11.96
C ILE A 276 5.10 4.86 -12.90
N TYR A 277 5.95 3.87 -13.17
CA TYR A 277 7.15 4.03 -14.01
C TYR A 277 6.86 4.01 -15.52
N GLY A 278 5.82 3.30 -15.95
CA GLY A 278 5.48 3.14 -17.37
C GLY A 278 6.30 2.06 -18.07
N SER A 279 5.64 1.40 -19.02
CA SER A 279 6.12 0.23 -19.78
C SER A 279 5.49 0.24 -21.18
N TRP A 280 5.79 -0.76 -22.02
CA TRP A 280 5.07 -0.96 -23.28
C TRP A 280 3.57 -1.25 -23.06
N GLY A 281 3.21 -1.90 -21.95
CA GLY A 281 1.81 -2.03 -21.49
C GLY A 281 1.32 -0.85 -20.64
N GLY A 282 1.85 0.36 -20.86
CA GLY A 282 1.29 1.59 -20.29
C GLY A 282 1.81 1.95 -18.90
N ARG A 283 1.16 2.95 -18.29
CA ARG A 283 1.52 3.57 -17.01
C ARG A 283 0.26 3.87 -16.20
N TYR A 284 0.31 3.61 -14.89
CA TYR A 284 -0.86 3.67 -14.00
C TYR A 284 -0.51 4.30 -12.65
N ILE A 285 -1.45 5.03 -12.08
CA ILE A 285 -1.34 5.71 -10.78
C ILE A 285 -2.37 5.15 -9.78
N PRO A 286 -2.13 5.19 -8.46
CA PRO A 286 -3.07 4.62 -7.49
C PRO A 286 -4.46 5.27 -7.58
N ALA A 287 -5.48 4.46 -7.85
CA ALA A 287 -6.86 4.92 -8.10
C ALA A 287 -7.56 5.42 -6.83
N ASN A 288 -7.11 4.94 -5.66
CA ASN A 288 -7.74 5.21 -4.37
C ASN A 288 -6.84 6.09 -3.49
N VAL A 289 -7.20 7.36 -3.31
CA VAL A 289 -6.60 8.21 -2.28
C VAL A 289 -7.18 7.81 -0.92
N SER A 290 -6.38 7.17 -0.07
CA SER A 290 -6.81 6.82 1.28
C SER A 290 -6.57 7.97 2.27
N SER A 291 -7.26 7.97 3.41
CA SER A 291 -6.95 8.87 4.54
C SER A 291 -5.59 8.60 5.20
N ARG A 292 -4.83 7.62 4.70
CA ARG A 292 -3.43 7.31 5.05
C ARG A 292 -2.43 7.70 3.94
N GLY A 293 -2.90 8.36 2.87
CA GLY A 293 -2.11 8.71 1.68
C GLY A 293 -2.41 7.82 0.46
N LEU A 294 -1.64 8.01 -0.60
CA LEU A 294 -1.62 7.09 -1.74
C LEU A 294 -1.03 5.74 -1.27
N PRO A 295 -1.71 4.60 -1.52
CA PRO A 295 -1.20 3.30 -1.08
C PRO A 295 -0.14 2.78 -2.06
N ALA A 296 0.98 2.28 -1.55
CA ALA A 296 2.07 1.71 -2.37
C ALA A 296 1.71 0.38 -3.05
N ARG A 297 0.58 -0.24 -2.68
CA ARG A 297 -0.03 -1.40 -3.34
C ARG A 297 -1.55 -1.32 -3.19
N GLY A 298 -2.28 -1.79 -4.20
CA GLY A 298 -3.74 -1.74 -4.27
C GLY A 298 -4.17 -1.56 -5.72
N HIS A 299 -5.24 -0.81 -5.95
CA HIS A 299 -5.76 -0.56 -7.29
C HIS A 299 -5.09 0.64 -7.95
N PHE A 300 -4.72 0.48 -9.21
CA PHE A 300 -4.14 1.48 -10.09
C PHE A 300 -5.07 1.71 -11.29
N ALA A 301 -5.21 2.97 -11.69
CA ALA A 301 -5.96 3.40 -12.86
C ALA A 301 -5.05 4.22 -13.78
N ASP A 302 -5.52 4.42 -15.01
CA ASP A 302 -4.79 5.04 -16.11
C ASP A 302 -4.08 6.36 -15.72
N ALA A 303 -2.76 6.42 -15.96
CA ALA A 303 -2.00 7.66 -15.90
C ALA A 303 -2.11 8.40 -17.25
N ILE A 304 -1.66 9.67 -17.29
CA ILE A 304 -1.65 10.50 -18.49
C ILE A 304 -0.21 10.94 -18.80
N ASP A 305 0.26 10.63 -20.00
CA ASP A 305 1.58 11.03 -20.52
C ASP A 305 1.47 12.28 -21.41
N THR A 306 2.61 12.81 -21.87
CA THR A 306 2.61 13.87 -22.89
C THR A 306 3.70 13.63 -23.92
N VAL A 307 3.29 13.36 -25.15
CA VAL A 307 4.13 12.73 -26.18
C VAL A 307 4.03 13.54 -27.47
N ILE A 308 5.16 13.81 -28.11
CA ILE A 308 5.16 14.45 -29.44
C ILE A 308 4.74 13.42 -30.47
N GLY A 309 3.65 13.71 -31.20
CA GLY A 309 3.10 12.85 -32.23
C GLY A 309 3.82 12.95 -33.58
N VAL A 310 3.43 12.09 -34.52
CA VAL A 310 3.94 12.12 -35.90
C VAL A 310 3.56 13.40 -36.67
N ASP A 311 2.53 14.12 -36.21
CA ASP A 311 2.16 15.46 -36.68
C ASP A 311 3.00 16.60 -36.06
N GLY A 312 3.99 16.27 -35.22
CA GLY A 312 4.88 17.22 -34.55
C GLY A 312 4.26 17.98 -33.37
N LYS A 313 3.04 17.63 -32.93
CA LYS A 313 2.35 18.31 -31.82
C LYS A 313 2.44 17.51 -30.51
N PRO A 314 2.34 18.16 -29.33
CA PRO A 314 2.16 17.45 -28.07
C PRO A 314 0.73 16.91 -27.96
N HIS A 315 0.61 15.58 -27.92
CA HIS A 315 -0.61 14.85 -27.59
C HIS A 315 -0.57 14.43 -26.12
N ARG A 316 -1.73 14.37 -25.47
CA ARG A 316 -1.83 14.21 -24.01
C ARG A 316 -3.04 13.38 -23.62
N SER A 317 -2.81 12.10 -23.37
CA SER A 317 -3.83 11.13 -23.04
C SER A 317 -3.28 10.00 -22.17
N ASN A 318 -4.14 9.06 -21.80
CA ASN A 318 -3.78 7.78 -21.24
C ASN A 318 -3.34 6.76 -22.31
N GLN A 319 -3.89 6.82 -23.53
CA GLN A 319 -3.43 5.99 -24.64
C GLN A 319 -1.97 6.30 -25.00
N ALA A 320 -1.53 7.55 -24.81
CA ALA A 320 -0.15 7.99 -25.00
C ALA A 320 0.86 7.27 -24.10
N THR A 321 0.42 6.67 -22.98
CA THR A 321 1.30 5.81 -22.16
C THR A 321 1.74 4.53 -22.88
N ILE A 322 0.97 4.08 -23.89
CA ILE A 322 1.22 2.89 -24.71
C ILE A 322 1.68 3.27 -26.12
N TRP A 323 0.95 4.12 -26.86
CA TRP A 323 1.23 4.32 -28.29
C TRP A 323 2.58 4.97 -28.57
N ARG A 324 3.16 5.67 -27.59
CA ARG A 324 4.54 6.18 -27.63
C ARG A 324 5.60 5.08 -27.90
N TRP A 325 5.25 3.82 -27.64
CA TRP A 325 6.10 2.64 -27.85
C TRP A 325 5.70 1.80 -29.07
N ARG A 326 4.66 2.18 -29.81
CA ARG A 326 4.05 1.32 -30.84
C ARG A 326 5.05 0.89 -31.91
N ASN A 327 5.79 1.83 -32.47
CA ASN A 327 6.71 1.51 -33.55
C ASN A 327 7.81 0.54 -33.11
N THR A 328 8.23 0.55 -31.84
CA THR A 328 9.20 -0.38 -31.28
C THR A 328 8.60 -1.74 -30.94
N PHE A 329 7.40 -1.83 -30.35
CA PHE A 329 6.78 -3.13 -30.07
C PHE A 329 6.25 -3.83 -31.35
N GLN A 330 5.88 -3.08 -32.39
CA GLN A 330 5.52 -3.64 -33.70
C GLN A 330 6.75 -4.07 -34.52
N ASP A 331 7.90 -3.36 -34.43
CA ASP A 331 9.18 -3.84 -35.00
C ASP A 331 9.59 -5.18 -34.32
N ASP A 332 9.51 -5.25 -32.99
CA ASP A 332 9.79 -6.45 -32.21
C ASP A 332 8.87 -7.63 -32.55
N PHE A 333 7.56 -7.43 -32.66
CA PHE A 333 6.65 -8.50 -33.06
C PHE A 333 6.89 -8.95 -34.51
N ALA A 334 7.16 -8.03 -35.44
CA ALA A 334 7.49 -8.39 -36.82
C ALA A 334 8.80 -9.21 -36.90
N ALA A 335 9.85 -8.86 -36.15
CA ALA A 335 11.07 -9.67 -36.07
C ALA A 335 10.79 -11.07 -35.49
N ARG A 336 10.03 -11.16 -34.40
CA ARG A 336 9.61 -12.44 -33.80
C ARG A 336 8.82 -13.31 -34.78
N MET A 337 8.01 -12.71 -35.64
CA MET A 337 7.33 -13.46 -36.69
C MET A 337 8.29 -13.95 -37.78
N GLN A 338 9.36 -13.21 -38.13
CA GLN A 338 10.46 -13.74 -38.94
C GLN A 338 11.20 -14.90 -38.24
N TRP A 339 11.42 -14.83 -36.92
CA TRP A 339 12.00 -15.92 -36.12
C TRP A 339 11.14 -17.20 -36.14
N THR A 340 9.86 -17.15 -36.54
CA THR A 340 9.05 -18.36 -36.73
C THR A 340 9.37 -19.09 -38.05
N LEU A 341 9.96 -18.41 -39.03
CA LEU A 341 10.13 -18.90 -40.41
C LEU A 341 11.42 -19.69 -40.63
N THR A 342 12.41 -19.53 -39.76
CA THR A 342 13.73 -20.16 -39.90
C THR A 342 14.36 -20.43 -38.54
N SER A 343 15.36 -21.32 -38.50
CA SER A 343 16.26 -21.54 -37.36
C SER A 343 17.69 -21.05 -37.64
N ASP A 344 17.89 -20.37 -38.77
CA ASP A 344 19.16 -19.77 -39.13
C ASP A 344 19.27 -18.37 -38.54
N PHE A 345 19.99 -18.28 -37.42
CA PHE A 345 20.32 -17.04 -36.71
C PHE A 345 20.75 -15.91 -37.66
N SER A 346 21.53 -16.21 -38.71
CA SER A 346 22.10 -15.20 -39.60
C SER A 346 21.13 -14.56 -40.60
N LYS A 347 19.84 -14.92 -40.57
CA LYS A 347 18.82 -14.44 -41.54
C LYS A 347 17.84 -13.42 -40.98
N VAL A 348 17.84 -13.15 -39.68
CA VAL A 348 16.83 -12.33 -38.99
C VAL A 348 17.48 -11.49 -37.90
N ASN A 349 16.92 -10.33 -37.60
CA ASN A 349 17.46 -9.39 -36.62
C ASN A 349 17.11 -9.80 -35.17
N HIS A 350 18.00 -9.52 -34.22
CA HIS A 350 17.75 -9.70 -32.78
C HIS A 350 17.99 -8.41 -31.99
N HIS A 351 17.72 -8.45 -30.68
CA HIS A 351 17.74 -7.24 -29.86
C HIS A 351 19.17 -6.85 -29.46
N PRO A 352 19.54 -5.56 -29.49
CA PRO A 352 20.82 -5.10 -28.99
C PRO A 352 20.91 -5.27 -27.47
N VAL A 353 22.10 -5.60 -26.98
CA VAL A 353 22.37 -5.91 -25.56
C VAL A 353 23.08 -4.73 -24.92
N LEU A 354 22.48 -4.15 -23.88
CA LEU A 354 22.92 -2.88 -23.31
C LEU A 354 23.77 -3.10 -22.07
N SER A 355 25.00 -2.57 -22.10
CA SER A 355 25.83 -2.34 -20.91
C SER A 355 25.83 -0.85 -20.60
N VAL A 356 25.66 -0.46 -19.35
CA VAL A 356 25.80 0.94 -18.89
C VAL A 356 26.72 0.95 -17.67
N ASN A 357 27.85 1.64 -17.77
CA ASN A 357 28.93 1.64 -16.76
C ASN A 357 29.41 0.23 -16.37
N GLY A 358 29.33 -0.74 -17.28
CA GLY A 358 29.68 -2.15 -17.07
C GLY A 358 28.56 -3.02 -16.49
N ASP A 359 27.39 -2.45 -16.17
CA ASP A 359 26.20 -3.19 -15.76
C ASP A 359 25.39 -3.61 -17.01
N SER A 360 25.25 -4.92 -17.25
CA SER A 360 24.46 -5.49 -18.35
C SER A 360 23.13 -6.12 -17.91
N SER A 361 22.59 -5.71 -16.76
CA SER A 361 21.31 -6.21 -16.23
C SER A 361 20.10 -5.57 -16.95
N LEU A 362 18.90 -6.09 -16.70
CA LEU A 362 17.65 -5.46 -17.13
C LEU A 362 17.00 -4.59 -16.05
N THR A 363 17.60 -4.55 -14.86
CA THR A 363 17.10 -3.76 -13.72
C THR A 363 17.47 -2.28 -13.86
N PRO A 364 16.65 -1.35 -13.34
CA PRO A 364 17.00 0.07 -13.33
C PRO A 364 18.27 0.33 -12.52
N ILE A 365 19.12 1.24 -13.01
CA ILE A 365 20.28 1.71 -12.25
C ILE A 365 19.81 2.81 -11.31
N HIS A 366 19.94 2.62 -10.00
CA HIS A 366 19.63 3.63 -8.99
C HIS A 366 20.90 4.39 -8.57
N ILE A 367 20.84 5.72 -8.50
CA ILE A 367 21.98 6.56 -8.09
C ILE A 367 21.53 7.78 -7.27
N ASP A 368 22.06 7.90 -6.05
CA ASP A 368 22.01 9.13 -5.26
C ASP A 368 23.04 10.13 -5.83
N ALA A 369 22.61 11.35 -6.13
CA ALA A 369 23.48 12.36 -6.73
C ALA A 369 23.17 13.78 -6.24
N ASP A 370 24.20 14.60 -6.13
CA ASP A 370 24.12 15.93 -5.52
C ASP A 370 23.38 16.90 -6.45
N ALA A 371 22.43 17.67 -5.91
CA ALA A 371 21.65 18.64 -6.67
C ALA A 371 22.53 19.83 -7.13
N GLY A 372 22.46 20.19 -8.42
CA GLY A 372 23.46 21.05 -9.07
C GLY A 372 24.75 20.33 -9.48
N GLY A 373 24.86 19.03 -9.21
CA GLY A 373 25.99 18.17 -9.58
C GLY A 373 25.88 17.59 -10.99
N VAL A 374 26.93 16.86 -11.38
CA VAL A 374 27.09 16.27 -12.72
C VAL A 374 27.44 14.77 -12.58
N ILE A 375 26.82 13.93 -13.40
CA ILE A 375 27.11 12.48 -13.52
C ILE A 375 27.47 12.17 -14.98
N SER A 376 28.31 11.17 -15.23
CA SER A 376 28.46 10.57 -16.56
C SER A 376 27.92 9.14 -16.62
N PHE A 377 27.37 8.77 -17.78
CA PHE A 377 26.97 7.40 -18.12
C PHE A 377 27.62 6.99 -19.43
N ASP A 378 28.15 5.77 -19.46
CA ASP A 378 28.89 5.19 -20.57
C ASP A 378 28.20 3.90 -21.01
N ALA A 379 27.56 3.93 -22.18
CA ALA A 379 26.91 2.78 -22.79
C ALA A 379 27.74 2.13 -23.91
N SER A 380 29.01 2.50 -24.09
CA SER A 380 29.84 2.05 -25.22
C SER A 380 30.29 0.57 -25.17
N GLU A 381 30.00 -0.14 -24.08
CA GLU A 381 30.10 -1.60 -24.02
C GLU A 381 28.81 -2.32 -24.48
N SER A 382 27.77 -1.58 -24.86
CA SER A 382 26.59 -2.15 -25.52
C SER A 382 26.97 -2.71 -26.89
N TYR A 383 26.37 -3.83 -27.27
CA TYR A 383 26.69 -4.51 -28.52
C TYR A 383 25.44 -5.05 -29.21
N ASP A 384 25.57 -5.26 -30.52
CA ASP A 384 24.59 -5.94 -31.33
C ASP A 384 24.98 -7.42 -31.52
N PRO A 385 24.06 -8.38 -31.35
CA PRO A 385 24.38 -9.82 -31.47
C PRO A 385 24.59 -10.28 -32.92
N ASP A 386 24.02 -9.57 -33.90
CA ASP A 386 24.14 -9.86 -35.34
C ASP A 386 25.29 -9.06 -35.99
N GLY A 387 25.64 -7.93 -35.39
CA GLY A 387 26.73 -7.04 -35.77
C GLY A 387 26.28 -5.71 -36.40
N ASP A 388 25.00 -5.36 -36.28
CA ASP A 388 24.46 -4.10 -36.77
C ASP A 388 24.90 -2.88 -35.94
N LYS A 389 24.72 -1.68 -36.50
CA LYS A 389 25.16 -0.44 -35.86
C LYS A 389 24.11 0.07 -34.89
N LEU A 390 24.55 0.35 -33.67
CA LEU A 390 23.73 0.92 -32.62
C LEU A 390 23.61 2.44 -32.75
N SER A 391 22.40 2.94 -32.57
CA SER A 391 22.08 4.36 -32.38
C SER A 391 21.62 4.59 -30.93
N TYR A 392 22.15 5.62 -30.29
CA TYR A 392 21.95 5.89 -28.86
C TYR A 392 21.12 7.15 -28.64
N LYS A 393 20.06 7.05 -27.85
CA LYS A 393 19.14 8.15 -27.55
C LYS A 393 18.89 8.22 -26.05
N TRP A 394 19.22 9.36 -25.45
CA TRP A 394 19.05 9.62 -24.02
C TRP A 394 18.00 10.70 -23.80
N TYR A 395 17.03 10.45 -22.93
CA TYR A 395 15.98 11.43 -22.59
C TYR A 395 15.42 11.25 -21.19
N GLN A 396 14.94 12.34 -20.59
CA GLN A 396 14.24 12.28 -19.31
C GLN A 396 12.77 11.89 -19.53
N TYR A 397 12.29 10.87 -18.81
CA TYR A 397 10.87 10.50 -18.75
C TYR A 397 10.28 11.16 -17.50
N ARG A 398 9.65 12.33 -17.66
CA ARG A 398 9.30 13.21 -16.53
C ARG A 398 8.05 12.74 -15.81
N GLU A 399 7.06 12.22 -16.52
CA GLU A 399 5.74 11.89 -15.96
C GLU A 399 5.76 10.82 -14.83
N PRO A 400 6.64 9.80 -14.85
CA PRO A 400 6.89 8.92 -13.69
C PRO A 400 7.41 9.60 -12.42
N SER A 401 8.09 10.75 -12.57
CA SER A 401 8.69 11.49 -11.45
C SER A 401 7.66 12.41 -10.75
N SER A 402 6.48 12.58 -11.35
CA SER A 402 5.51 13.63 -11.01
C SER A 402 4.41 13.13 -10.08
N LEU A 403 4.10 13.92 -9.05
CA LEU A 403 3.02 13.67 -8.09
C LEU A 403 1.67 14.24 -8.57
N GLN A 404 1.68 15.08 -9.61
CA GLN A 404 0.48 15.74 -10.14
C GLN A 404 0.47 15.82 -11.67
N THR A 405 -0.56 16.46 -12.23
CA THR A 405 -0.77 16.60 -13.68
C THR A 405 0.10 17.67 -14.35
N TYR A 406 1.09 18.25 -13.66
CA TYR A 406 1.91 19.38 -14.12
C TYR A 406 3.41 19.03 -14.19
N HIS A 407 3.73 17.83 -14.66
CA HIS A 407 5.09 17.28 -14.78
C HIS A 407 6.13 18.24 -15.37
N GLY A 408 5.75 19.01 -16.41
CA GLY A 408 6.60 19.98 -17.09
C GLY A 408 7.02 21.19 -16.24
N MET A 409 6.39 21.42 -15.09
CA MET A 409 6.76 22.45 -14.12
C MET A 409 7.28 21.84 -12.80
N GLU A 410 6.70 20.72 -12.36
CA GLU A 410 7.05 20.07 -11.09
C GLU A 410 8.40 19.34 -11.15
N VAL A 411 8.68 18.63 -12.24
CA VAL A 411 9.85 17.76 -12.34
C VAL A 411 10.98 18.55 -12.99
N SER A 412 12.06 18.80 -12.25
CA SER A 412 13.22 19.55 -12.76
C SER A 412 13.85 18.84 -13.97
N GLU A 413 14.22 19.62 -14.98
CA GLU A 413 14.86 19.10 -16.18
C GLU A 413 16.30 18.63 -15.92
N LEU A 414 16.68 17.53 -16.56
CA LEU A 414 18.07 17.09 -16.69
C LEU A 414 18.68 17.73 -17.94
N GLU A 415 19.84 18.37 -17.81
CA GLU A 415 20.65 18.73 -18.97
C GLU A 415 21.36 17.45 -19.46
N ILE A 416 21.19 17.08 -20.72
CA ILE A 416 21.76 15.86 -21.31
C ILE A 416 22.72 16.27 -22.42
N LYS A 417 24.01 15.96 -22.23
CA LYS A 417 25.10 16.42 -23.10
C LYS A 417 25.94 15.23 -23.58
N PRO A 418 26.02 14.94 -24.89
CA PRO A 418 26.91 13.91 -25.41
C PRO A 418 28.39 14.18 -25.10
N LEU A 419 29.13 13.13 -24.75
CA LEU A 419 30.58 13.15 -24.52
C LEU A 419 31.38 12.58 -25.70
N ASN A 420 30.71 11.99 -26.70
CA ASN A 420 31.28 11.45 -27.93
C ASN A 420 30.31 11.56 -29.11
N GLU A 421 30.82 11.38 -30.34
CA GLU A 421 30.09 11.63 -31.59
C GLU A 421 28.92 10.65 -31.84
N ASP A 422 29.02 9.40 -31.34
CA ASP A 422 27.98 8.37 -31.49
C ASP A 422 26.86 8.44 -30.42
N GLY A 423 27.01 9.30 -29.41
CA GLY A 423 26.03 9.47 -28.33
C GLY A 423 25.97 8.35 -27.29
N SER A 424 26.83 7.33 -27.35
CA SER A 424 26.88 6.25 -26.35
C SER A 424 27.34 6.71 -24.97
N LYS A 425 27.97 7.89 -24.85
CA LYS A 425 28.40 8.48 -23.57
C LYS A 425 27.74 9.83 -23.37
N VAL A 426 27.18 10.06 -22.18
CA VAL A 426 26.53 11.33 -21.81
C VAL A 426 27.00 11.84 -20.46
N GLU A 427 27.03 13.16 -20.37
CA GLU A 427 27.12 13.96 -19.15
C GLU A 427 25.73 14.48 -18.82
N ILE A 428 25.35 14.39 -17.55
CA ILE A 428 24.02 14.72 -17.03
C ILE A 428 24.17 15.77 -15.91
N THR A 429 23.73 17.01 -16.15
CA THR A 429 23.65 18.03 -15.10
C THR A 429 22.29 17.93 -14.41
N ILE A 430 22.30 17.81 -13.08
CA ILE A 430 21.10 17.85 -12.25
C ILE A 430 20.81 19.31 -11.90
N ALA A 431 19.57 19.76 -12.05
CA ALA A 431 19.18 21.11 -11.64
C ALA A 431 19.53 21.39 -10.16
N PRO A 432 19.89 22.63 -9.79
CA PRO A 432 20.09 23.05 -8.41
C PRO A 432 18.91 22.70 -7.49
N ALA A 433 19.18 22.53 -6.19
CA ALA A 433 18.22 21.96 -5.23
C ALA A 433 16.94 22.80 -5.07
N GLU A 434 17.03 24.10 -5.31
CA GLU A 434 15.91 25.06 -5.39
C GLU A 434 14.90 24.70 -6.49
N LYS A 435 15.24 23.78 -7.39
CA LYS A 435 14.39 23.22 -8.45
C LYS A 435 14.21 21.71 -8.34
N SER A 436 15.27 20.96 -8.03
CA SER A 436 15.23 19.47 -8.02
C SER A 436 14.84 18.87 -6.67
N CYS A 437 15.03 19.61 -5.57
CA CYS A 437 14.80 19.15 -4.20
C CYS A 437 13.71 20.01 -3.53
N LEU A 438 12.55 20.09 -4.18
CA LEU A 438 11.45 20.99 -3.82
C LEU A 438 10.10 20.34 -4.09
N VAL A 439 9.12 20.48 -3.19
CA VAL A 439 7.71 20.29 -3.52
C VAL A 439 7.25 21.52 -4.31
N TRP A 440 7.13 21.38 -5.64
CA TRP A 440 7.10 22.51 -6.57
C TRP A 440 6.01 23.56 -6.30
N ARG A 441 4.81 23.15 -5.88
CA ARG A 441 3.67 24.04 -5.70
C ARG A 441 3.73 24.78 -4.36
N GLU A 442 4.02 24.07 -3.29
CA GLU A 442 4.07 24.57 -1.91
C GLU A 442 5.41 25.24 -1.56
N LYS A 443 6.43 25.13 -2.43
CA LYS A 443 7.80 25.63 -2.25
C LYS A 443 8.52 25.06 -1.01
N ILE A 444 8.10 23.89 -0.54
CA ILE A 444 8.72 23.20 0.59
C ILE A 444 10.03 22.53 0.11
N PRO A 445 11.21 22.89 0.64
CA PRO A 445 12.47 22.24 0.27
C PRO A 445 12.54 20.80 0.83
N LEU A 446 13.33 19.95 0.19
CA LEU A 446 13.51 18.53 0.53
C LEU A 446 15.00 18.19 0.67
N GLU A 447 15.37 17.27 1.58
CA GLU A 447 16.73 16.70 1.63
C GLU A 447 17.01 15.78 0.43
N ARG A 448 15.95 15.09 -0.04
CA ARG A 448 15.96 14.20 -1.21
C ARG A 448 14.82 14.63 -2.14
N GLY A 449 15.16 14.99 -3.37
CA GLY A 449 14.20 15.45 -4.38
C GLY A 449 13.27 14.39 -4.93
N LEU A 450 12.48 14.75 -5.94
CA LEU A 450 11.72 13.77 -6.73
C LEU A 450 12.70 12.90 -7.56
N PRO A 451 12.51 11.57 -7.64
CA PRO A 451 13.40 10.70 -8.41
C PRO A 451 13.26 10.99 -9.90
N LEU A 452 14.35 11.40 -10.55
CA LEU A 452 14.39 11.79 -11.95
C LEU A 452 14.71 10.56 -12.81
N HIS A 453 13.76 10.17 -13.67
CA HIS A 453 13.95 9.03 -14.57
C HIS A 453 14.64 9.47 -15.87
N LEU A 454 15.85 8.96 -16.09
CA LEU A 454 16.59 9.03 -17.36
C LEU A 454 16.42 7.69 -18.09
N ILE A 455 16.07 7.74 -19.38
CA ILE A 455 15.94 6.57 -20.25
C ILE A 455 17.05 6.61 -21.28
N LEU A 456 17.79 5.52 -21.36
CA LEU A 456 18.54 5.12 -22.56
C LEU A 456 17.62 4.27 -23.44
N GLU A 457 17.54 4.63 -24.71
CA GLU A 457 16.91 3.89 -25.79
C GLU A 457 18.01 3.62 -26.84
N VAL A 458 18.32 2.35 -27.10
CA VAL A 458 19.30 1.95 -28.11
C VAL A 458 18.59 1.15 -29.19
N LYS A 459 18.79 1.57 -30.44
CA LYS A 459 18.16 0.98 -31.63
C LYS A 459 19.22 0.61 -32.66
N ASP A 460 19.18 -0.62 -33.16
CA ASP A 460 20.03 -1.11 -34.24
C ASP A 460 19.57 -0.58 -35.63
N ASN A 461 20.26 -1.01 -36.69
CA ASN A 461 19.88 -0.72 -38.08
C ASN A 461 19.34 -1.94 -38.85
N GLY A 462 18.98 -3.03 -38.17
CA GLY A 462 18.54 -4.28 -38.78
C GLY A 462 17.14 -4.18 -39.39
N SER A 463 16.57 -5.33 -39.78
CA SER A 463 15.29 -5.37 -40.50
C SER A 463 14.34 -6.46 -39.96
N PRO A 464 13.22 -6.08 -39.31
CA PRO A 464 12.90 -4.72 -38.83
C PRO A 464 13.88 -4.29 -37.72
N PRO A 465 14.12 -2.98 -37.52
CA PRO A 465 15.14 -2.50 -36.60
C PRO A 465 14.62 -2.50 -35.15
N LEU A 466 15.33 -3.19 -34.26
CA LEU A 466 14.87 -3.51 -32.91
C LEU A 466 15.35 -2.47 -31.88
N THR A 467 14.87 -2.58 -30.64
CA THR A 467 15.12 -1.55 -29.62
C THR A 467 15.10 -2.13 -28.22
N SER A 468 16.16 -1.85 -27.47
CA SER A 468 16.32 -2.19 -26.05
C SER A 468 16.52 -0.92 -25.23
N TYR A 469 16.19 -0.97 -23.94
CA TYR A 469 16.22 0.19 -23.07
C TYR A 469 17.08 -0.02 -21.83
N ARG A 470 17.48 1.08 -21.19
CA ARG A 470 17.84 1.09 -19.77
C ARG A 470 17.21 2.28 -19.06
N ARG A 471 16.41 2.01 -18.03
CA ARG A 471 15.99 3.02 -17.05
C ARG A 471 17.10 3.29 -16.04
N ILE A 472 17.34 4.57 -15.76
CA ILE A 472 18.20 5.07 -14.70
C ILE A 472 17.35 5.98 -13.81
N ILE A 473 17.50 5.83 -12.50
CA ILE A 473 16.73 6.53 -11.47
C ILE A 473 17.72 7.37 -10.67
N ILE A 474 17.82 8.64 -11.06
CA ILE A 474 18.69 9.63 -10.43
C ILE A 474 17.91 10.27 -9.28
N GLN A 475 18.39 10.13 -8.06
CA GLN A 475 17.81 10.72 -6.87
C GLN A 475 18.59 12.00 -6.51
N PRO A 476 18.03 13.21 -6.71
CA PRO A 476 18.67 14.45 -6.30
C PRO A 476 18.79 14.53 -4.78
N ILE A 477 19.93 14.99 -4.28
CA ILE A 477 20.23 15.17 -2.85
C ILE A 477 20.66 16.62 -2.60
N ASP A 478 19.99 17.31 -1.68
CA ASP A 478 20.47 18.59 -1.17
C ASP A 478 21.44 18.38 0.00
N ARG A 479 22.75 18.29 -0.31
CA ARG A 479 23.81 18.23 0.71
C ARG A 479 23.87 19.45 1.62
N ASN A 480 23.26 20.56 1.22
CA ASN A 480 23.23 21.83 1.95
C ASN A 480 21.87 22.11 2.62
N PHE A 481 20.94 21.14 2.64
CA PHE A 481 19.56 21.28 3.13
C PHE A 481 19.49 21.91 4.52
N SER A 482 20.24 21.34 5.48
CA SER A 482 20.25 21.82 6.86
C SER A 482 20.92 23.19 7.01
N SER A 483 21.87 23.55 6.14
CA SER A 483 22.49 24.89 6.15
C SER A 483 21.54 25.97 5.64
N ARG A 484 20.71 25.70 4.62
CA ARG A 484 19.67 26.65 4.16
C ARG A 484 18.60 26.88 5.22
N ASN A 485 18.02 25.79 5.72
CA ASN A 485 16.98 25.83 6.76
C ASN A 485 17.49 26.33 8.14
N CYS A 486 18.79 26.62 8.27
CA CYS A 486 19.38 27.31 9.43
C CYS A 486 19.80 28.77 9.15
N GLN A 487 19.55 29.31 7.95
CA GLN A 487 19.78 30.72 7.62
C GLN A 487 18.47 31.47 7.39
N ASP A 488 17.48 30.86 6.72
CA ASP A 488 16.18 31.48 6.44
C ASP A 488 15.15 31.21 7.56
N SER A 489 15.45 31.70 8.77
CA SER A 489 14.44 31.82 9.84
C SER A 489 13.58 33.08 9.74
N ASP A 490 13.90 33.97 8.80
CA ASP A 490 13.06 35.11 8.42
C ASP A 490 12.06 34.69 7.33
N VAL A 491 10.78 35.01 7.54
CA VAL A 491 9.69 34.63 6.61
C VAL A 491 9.76 35.51 5.36
N VAL A 492 10.33 34.98 4.28
CA VAL A 492 10.39 35.66 2.98
C VAL A 492 9.00 35.66 2.33
N ILE A 493 8.23 36.72 2.57
CA ILE A 493 7.01 37.03 1.82
C ILE A 493 7.43 37.59 0.46
N TYR A 494 7.35 36.78 -0.58
CA TYR A 494 7.42 37.27 -1.95
C TYR A 494 6.06 37.85 -2.37
N GLU A 495 6.00 39.18 -2.51
CA GLU A 495 5.02 39.81 -3.40
C GLU A 495 5.50 39.60 -4.85
N ASP A 496 4.63 39.06 -5.71
CA ASP A 496 4.91 38.89 -7.15
C ASP A 496 3.75 39.46 -7.96
N ASP A 497 3.96 40.67 -8.49
CA ASP A 497 3.00 41.38 -9.33
C ASP A 497 2.95 40.73 -10.73
N ASN A 498 2.14 39.67 -10.90
CA ASN A 498 1.20 39.46 -12.03
C ASN A 498 0.62 38.02 -12.06
N ALA A 499 -0.53 37.79 -11.40
CA ALA A 499 -1.31 36.56 -11.58
C ALA A 499 -2.84 36.81 -11.56
N HIS A 500 -3.44 37.08 -12.72
CA HIS A 500 -4.90 37.16 -12.87
C HIS A 500 -5.54 35.77 -12.80
N ILE A 501 -5.91 35.33 -11.58
CA ILE A 501 -6.77 34.15 -11.36
C ILE A 501 -7.95 34.52 -10.46
N MET A 502 -9.14 34.02 -10.78
CA MET A 502 -10.40 34.32 -10.08
C MET A 502 -10.34 33.94 -8.60
N ALA A 503 -10.70 34.89 -7.72
CA ALA A 503 -10.80 34.66 -6.28
C ALA A 503 -12.22 34.27 -5.85
N PHE A 504 -12.30 33.35 -4.88
CA PHE A 504 -13.42 33.26 -3.93
C PHE A 504 -12.81 33.20 -2.52
N ALA A 505 -13.32 34.04 -1.62
CA ALA A 505 -12.61 34.39 -0.38
C ALA A 505 -13.28 33.86 0.90
N VAL A 506 -12.44 33.58 1.91
CA VAL A 506 -12.81 33.53 3.34
C VAL A 506 -11.72 34.25 4.13
N LEU A 507 -12.10 35.00 5.17
CA LEU A 507 -11.25 35.95 5.90
C LEU A 507 -10.51 35.34 7.11
N THR A 508 -9.46 36.04 7.59
CA THR A 508 -8.50 35.61 8.63
C THR A 508 -8.57 36.42 9.93
N SER A 509 -8.02 35.91 11.05
CA SER A 509 -7.54 36.66 12.24
C SER A 509 -6.65 35.77 13.16
N ASP A 510 -5.64 36.32 13.84
CA ASP A 510 -4.69 35.68 14.84
C ASP A 510 -4.06 36.85 15.69
N PRO A 511 -2.86 36.87 16.34
CA PRO A 511 -1.83 35.87 16.77
C PRO A 511 -1.28 36.07 18.23
N ILE A 512 -0.07 35.52 18.57
CA ILE A 512 1.04 36.06 19.45
C ILE A 512 1.65 35.10 20.56
N ARG A 513 2.86 34.53 20.29
CA ARG A 513 4.15 34.38 21.12
C ARG A 513 4.17 33.73 22.55
N THR A 514 5.23 33.26 23.27
CA THR A 514 6.71 32.86 23.18
C THR A 514 7.16 32.28 24.59
N ASN A 515 8.36 31.76 25.02
CA ASN A 515 9.76 31.52 24.55
C ASN A 515 10.61 30.61 25.54
N PHE A 516 11.55 29.76 25.07
CA PHE A 516 12.74 29.11 25.76
C PHE A 516 12.53 28.31 27.10
N ASP A 517 13.44 27.53 27.74
CA ASP A 517 14.84 26.97 27.61
C ASP A 517 14.89 25.61 28.42
N SER A 518 15.92 24.78 28.77
CA SER A 518 17.41 24.54 28.69
C SER A 518 17.65 23.05 29.18
N VAL A 519 18.75 22.40 29.66
CA VAL A 519 20.25 22.17 29.51
C VAL A 519 20.59 21.10 30.63
N HIS A 520 21.50 20.09 30.69
CA HIS A 520 22.72 19.45 30.06
C HIS A 520 22.75 17.93 30.57
N GLN A 521 23.70 16.95 30.57
CA GLN A 521 25.01 16.42 30.03
C GLN A 521 25.17 14.93 30.60
N SER A 522 26.17 14.00 30.45
CA SER A 522 27.31 13.63 29.55
C SER A 522 27.97 12.25 29.95
N ALA A 523 29.04 11.81 29.23
CA ALA A 523 30.11 10.82 29.59
C ALA A 523 30.10 9.29 29.20
N GLU A 524 30.47 8.99 27.93
CA GLU A 524 31.47 8.00 27.41
C GLU A 524 31.40 6.42 27.47
N GLY A 525 31.69 5.74 26.33
CA GLY A 525 32.06 4.30 26.16
C GLY A 525 32.01 3.75 24.69
N ARG A 526 33.07 3.08 24.17
CA ARG A 526 33.29 2.70 22.73
C ARG A 526 33.01 1.20 22.41
N LEU A 527 32.89 0.61 21.19
CA LEU A 527 32.60 0.85 19.72
C LEU A 527 32.68 -0.59 19.04
N THR A 528 32.54 -1.03 17.76
CA THR A 528 32.27 -0.65 16.32
C THR A 528 32.12 -2.00 15.50
N PRO A 529 31.88 -2.13 14.16
CA PRO A 529 31.06 -1.36 13.18
C PRO A 529 30.23 -2.21 12.13
N GLY A 530 29.22 -1.59 11.49
CA GLY A 530 28.73 -1.93 10.12
C GLY A 530 27.34 -2.60 10.02
N ARG A 531 26.44 -2.25 9.07
CA ARG A 531 26.48 -1.19 8.02
C ARG A 531 25.04 -0.83 7.59
N ASP A 532 24.66 0.45 7.70
CA ASP A 532 23.32 1.01 7.38
C ASP A 532 23.45 2.38 6.69
N LEU A 533 22.47 2.77 5.85
CA LEU A 533 22.38 4.03 5.06
C LEU A 533 20.91 4.16 4.57
N ILE A 534 20.07 5.12 5.00
CA ILE A 534 19.96 6.56 4.61
C ILE A 534 18.65 7.06 5.30
N LEU A 535 18.48 8.29 5.79
CA LEU A 535 19.36 9.44 6.02
C LEU A 535 18.89 10.18 7.30
N ARG A 536 19.79 10.91 7.95
CA ARG A 536 19.50 11.88 9.02
C ARG A 536 20.58 12.96 9.09
N SER A 537 20.19 14.22 9.28
CA SER A 537 20.58 15.09 10.43
C SER A 537 20.17 16.56 10.13
N ILE A 538 20.48 17.64 10.85
CA ILE A 538 21.72 18.11 11.49
C ILE A 538 21.40 19.00 12.71
N ASN A 539 22.27 18.98 13.72
CA ASN A 539 22.68 20.19 14.45
C ASN A 539 24.15 20.05 14.97
N CYS A 540 24.76 21.14 15.46
CA CYS A 540 26.24 21.35 15.46
C CYS A 540 26.81 21.86 16.82
N ARG A 541 28.12 21.99 17.11
CA ARG A 541 29.42 21.84 16.37
C ARG A 541 30.60 21.68 17.37
N ARG A 542 31.57 20.76 17.14
CA ARG A 542 32.92 20.64 17.81
C ARG A 542 32.91 20.42 19.35
N ASP A 543 33.81 19.66 20.00
CA ASP A 543 34.92 18.74 19.62
C ASP A 543 35.04 17.62 20.71
N PRO A 544 35.83 16.53 20.56
CA PRO A 544 35.55 15.23 21.19
C PRO A 544 36.07 15.05 22.64
N PRO A 545 35.44 14.15 23.43
CA PRO A 545 35.98 12.80 23.57
C PRO A 545 34.96 11.66 23.31
N ALA A 546 34.89 10.60 24.12
CA ALA A 546 34.37 9.28 23.72
C ALA A 546 32.83 9.11 23.84
N PRO A 547 32.22 8.15 23.13
CA PRO A 547 30.81 8.24 22.76
C PRO A 547 29.88 7.75 23.87
N GLN A 548 28.87 8.55 24.20
CA GLN A 548 27.71 8.11 24.98
C GLN A 548 26.50 8.14 24.05
N ALA A 549 25.67 7.09 24.07
CA ALA A 549 24.44 7.07 23.28
C ALA A 549 23.53 8.25 23.66
N ARG A 550 23.03 9.00 22.68
CA ARG A 550 22.08 10.11 22.92
C ARG A 550 20.91 10.11 21.92
N PRO A 551 19.70 10.50 22.36
CA PRO A 551 18.50 10.44 21.54
C PRO A 551 18.12 11.80 20.93
N SER A 552 17.70 11.79 19.65
CA SER A 552 16.67 12.70 19.12
C SER A 552 16.17 12.24 17.74
N ASP A 553 15.93 10.93 17.61
CA ASP A 553 15.51 10.33 16.34
C ASP A 553 14.01 9.96 16.33
N LEU A 554 13.37 10.28 15.19
CA LEU A 554 11.98 10.01 14.76
C LEU A 554 10.88 11.00 15.18
N ALA A 555 10.32 11.71 14.18
CA ALA A 555 9.11 12.54 14.32
C ALA A 555 8.27 12.70 13.02
N PHE A 556 8.54 11.97 11.93
CA PHE A 556 7.60 11.77 10.81
C PHE A 556 7.80 10.35 10.24
N PHE A 557 6.70 9.71 9.81
CA PHE A 557 6.61 8.28 9.46
C PHE A 557 7.19 7.31 10.50
N ASN A 558 6.45 7.13 11.61
CA ASN A 558 6.73 6.09 12.59
C ASN A 558 5.48 5.21 12.83
N MET A 559 5.04 4.46 11.81
CA MET A 559 4.07 3.38 12.02
C MET A 559 4.81 2.18 12.61
N VAL A 560 4.68 1.96 13.92
CA VAL A 560 5.35 0.84 14.56
C VAL A 560 4.73 -0.46 14.06
N ARG A 561 5.56 -1.30 13.42
CA ARG A 561 5.15 -2.66 13.05
C ARG A 561 4.97 -3.45 14.33
N PHE A 562 3.74 -3.89 14.59
CA PHE A 562 3.40 -4.71 15.75
C PHE A 562 2.52 -5.88 15.31
N ASN A 563 3.06 -7.08 15.45
CA ASN A 563 2.39 -8.35 15.28
C ASN A 563 2.16 -9.00 16.65
N PRO A 564 0.91 -9.09 17.15
CA PRO A 564 0.62 -9.67 18.46
C PRO A 564 1.23 -11.05 18.70
N SER A 565 1.34 -11.92 17.70
CA SER A 565 1.85 -13.29 17.90
C SER A 565 3.37 -13.42 18.08
N SER A 566 4.15 -12.39 17.75
CA SER A 566 5.61 -12.39 17.93
C SER A 566 6.10 -11.30 18.88
N ASP A 567 5.37 -10.17 18.97
CA ASP A 567 5.89 -8.94 19.57
C ASP A 567 5.29 -8.67 20.97
N ILE A 568 4.28 -9.45 21.38
CA ILE A 568 3.89 -9.55 22.79
C ILE A 568 4.90 -10.51 23.46
N PRO A 569 5.67 -10.03 24.47
CA PRO A 569 6.61 -10.88 25.19
C PRO A 569 5.87 -11.90 26.05
N ASP A 570 6.61 -12.88 26.59
CA ASP A 570 6.04 -13.79 27.58
C ASP A 570 5.55 -13.03 28.83
N LEU A 571 4.32 -13.33 29.26
CA LEU A 571 3.64 -12.65 30.36
C LEU A 571 3.60 -13.51 31.62
N SER A 572 4.45 -14.53 31.75
CA SER A 572 4.48 -15.41 32.93
C SER A 572 4.52 -14.62 34.24
N GLY A 573 3.60 -14.96 35.15
CA GLY A 573 3.46 -14.28 36.44
C GLY A 573 2.65 -12.96 36.41
N LYS A 574 2.28 -12.44 35.24
CA LYS A 574 1.47 -11.20 35.11
C LYS A 574 -0.01 -11.44 35.37
N VAL A 575 -0.61 -10.57 36.17
CA VAL A 575 -2.06 -10.49 36.42
C VAL A 575 -2.63 -9.28 35.68
N ILE A 576 -3.72 -9.49 34.93
CA ILE A 576 -4.26 -8.55 33.96
C ILE A 576 -5.76 -8.30 34.23
N ILE A 577 -6.24 -7.06 34.14
CA ILE A 577 -7.67 -6.72 34.08
C ILE A 577 -7.97 -6.01 32.75
N VAL A 578 -9.03 -6.44 32.06
CA VAL A 578 -9.55 -5.75 30.85
C VAL A 578 -11.02 -5.38 31.04
N THR A 579 -11.33 -4.09 31.13
CA THR A 579 -12.70 -3.61 31.25
C THR A 579 -13.43 -3.67 29.91
N GLY A 580 -14.68 -4.12 29.89
CA GLY A 580 -15.42 -4.38 28.65
C GLY A 580 -14.90 -5.58 27.86
N GLY A 581 -14.16 -6.48 28.50
CA GLY A 581 -13.46 -7.60 27.86
C GLY A 581 -14.35 -8.67 27.20
N ASN A 582 -15.67 -8.52 27.21
CA ASN A 582 -16.60 -9.52 26.67
C ASN A 582 -16.96 -9.30 25.18
N ILE A 583 -16.64 -8.13 24.60
CA ILE A 583 -16.98 -7.77 23.21
C ILE A 583 -15.89 -6.91 22.53
N GLY A 584 -15.84 -6.95 21.20
CA GLY A 584 -15.01 -6.05 20.38
C GLY A 584 -13.53 -6.05 20.76
N LEU A 585 -12.92 -4.86 20.76
CA LEU A 585 -11.54 -4.59 21.19
C LEU A 585 -11.18 -5.23 22.53
N GLY A 586 -12.09 -5.20 23.50
CA GLY A 586 -11.86 -5.79 24.82
C GLY A 586 -11.71 -7.30 24.74
N LYS A 587 -12.63 -7.97 24.02
CA LYS A 587 -12.55 -9.42 23.80
C LYS A 587 -11.28 -9.80 23.06
N GLU A 588 -10.96 -9.10 21.97
CA GLU A 588 -9.78 -9.40 21.17
C GLU A 588 -8.47 -9.15 21.95
N THR A 589 -8.44 -8.15 22.82
CA THR A 589 -7.31 -7.92 23.73
C THR A 589 -7.12 -9.10 24.68
N VAL A 590 -8.20 -9.64 25.27
CA VAL A 590 -8.13 -10.87 26.08
C VAL A 590 -7.72 -12.07 25.23
N THR A 591 -8.28 -12.24 24.01
CA THR A 591 -7.92 -13.32 23.07
C THR A 591 -6.42 -13.34 22.81
N GLN A 592 -5.82 -12.19 22.45
CA GLN A 592 -4.40 -12.12 22.12
C GLN A 592 -3.53 -12.29 23.37
N LEU A 593 -3.75 -11.53 24.45
CA LEU A 593 -2.96 -11.66 25.69
C LEU A 593 -3.00 -13.08 26.28
N SER A 594 -4.12 -13.80 26.17
CA SER A 594 -4.25 -15.17 26.69
C SER A 594 -3.30 -16.20 26.06
N LYS A 595 -2.67 -15.88 24.92
CA LYS A 595 -1.72 -16.76 24.20
C LYS A 595 -0.29 -16.70 24.75
N HIS A 596 0.05 -15.67 25.54
CA HIS A 596 1.43 -15.36 25.96
C HIS A 596 1.65 -15.67 27.45
N ASN A 597 1.05 -16.77 27.94
CA ASN A 597 1.21 -17.30 29.29
C ASN A 597 0.97 -16.35 30.50
N PRO A 598 0.07 -15.34 30.47
CA PRO A 598 -0.22 -14.57 31.69
C PRO A 598 -0.72 -15.47 32.82
N ALA A 599 -0.37 -15.15 34.06
CA ALA A 599 -0.79 -15.94 35.21
C ALA A 599 -2.32 -15.94 35.38
N HIS A 600 -2.96 -14.78 35.17
CA HIS A 600 -4.42 -14.66 35.21
C HIS A 600 -4.93 -13.44 34.44
N ILE A 601 -6.06 -13.57 33.75
CA ILE A 601 -6.79 -12.45 33.13
C ILE A 601 -8.19 -12.33 33.74
N TYR A 602 -8.51 -11.14 34.24
CA TYR A 602 -9.82 -10.74 34.71
C TYR A 602 -10.57 -9.99 33.60
N LEU A 603 -11.58 -10.66 33.04
CA LEU A 603 -12.48 -10.13 32.04
C LEU A 603 -13.61 -9.40 32.77
N ALA A 604 -13.48 -8.07 32.89
CA ALA A 604 -14.41 -7.24 33.64
C ALA A 604 -15.57 -6.75 32.76
N ALA A 605 -16.82 -7.02 33.15
CA ALA A 605 -18.00 -6.65 32.37
C ALA A 605 -19.30 -6.58 33.21
N ARG A 606 -20.34 -5.96 32.64
CA ARG A 606 -21.67 -5.79 33.28
C ARG A 606 -22.56 -7.03 33.29
N SER A 607 -22.29 -7.98 32.40
CA SER A 607 -23.22 -9.08 32.09
C SER A 607 -22.48 -10.41 32.17
N GLN A 608 -22.71 -11.13 33.28
CA GLN A 608 -22.09 -12.42 33.57
C GLN A 608 -22.27 -13.42 32.42
N SER A 609 -23.49 -13.58 31.89
CA SER A 609 -23.76 -14.49 30.77
C SER A 609 -22.94 -14.15 29.53
N LYS A 610 -22.94 -12.88 29.10
CA LYS A 610 -22.13 -12.43 27.94
C LYS A 610 -20.63 -12.54 28.18
N ALA A 611 -20.17 -12.41 29.42
CA ALA A 611 -18.77 -12.62 29.77
C ALA A 611 -18.38 -14.10 29.75
N LEU A 612 -19.19 -14.99 30.33
CA LEU A 612 -18.94 -16.44 30.32
C LEU A 612 -18.89 -16.99 28.88
N THR A 613 -19.85 -16.62 28.02
CA THR A 613 -19.82 -17.00 26.59
C THR A 613 -18.58 -16.46 25.87
N ALA A 614 -18.08 -15.27 26.24
CA ALA A 614 -16.83 -14.75 25.68
C ALA A 614 -15.59 -15.54 26.16
N ILE A 615 -15.56 -15.97 27.42
CA ILE A 615 -14.50 -16.83 27.99
C ILE A 615 -14.49 -18.21 27.33
N GLU A 616 -15.66 -18.82 27.15
CA GLU A 616 -15.83 -20.12 26.49
C GLU A 616 -15.33 -20.08 25.04
N ASP A 617 -15.70 -19.06 24.28
CA ASP A 617 -15.26 -18.90 22.90
C ASP A 617 -13.75 -18.57 22.80
N ILE A 618 -13.17 -17.79 23.72
CA ILE A 618 -11.71 -17.58 23.74
C ILE A 618 -10.98 -18.91 24.02
N LYS A 619 -11.42 -19.69 25.01
CA LYS A 619 -10.84 -21.02 25.33
C LYS A 619 -10.99 -22.02 24.18
N LYS A 620 -12.08 -21.94 23.41
CA LYS A 620 -12.29 -22.77 22.22
C LYS A 620 -11.32 -22.43 21.08
N ASN A 621 -11.06 -21.13 20.86
CA ASN A 621 -10.21 -20.65 19.77
C ASN A 621 -8.72 -20.56 20.14
N VAL A 622 -8.37 -20.65 21.43
CA VAL A 622 -6.99 -20.65 21.95
C VAL A 622 -6.83 -21.85 22.90
N PRO A 623 -6.39 -23.03 22.41
CA PRO A 623 -6.34 -24.26 23.21
C PRO A 623 -5.46 -24.18 24.47
N ASN A 624 -4.41 -23.35 24.44
CA ASN A 624 -3.50 -23.11 25.55
C ASN A 624 -3.79 -21.77 26.26
N ALA A 625 -5.04 -21.31 26.25
CA ALA A 625 -5.41 -20.04 26.88
C ALA A 625 -5.08 -20.03 28.37
N ALA A 626 -4.40 -18.96 28.81
CA ALA A 626 -4.22 -18.63 30.21
C ALA A 626 -5.54 -18.60 31.00
N PRO A 627 -5.50 -18.70 32.35
CA PRO A 627 -6.70 -18.60 33.18
C PRO A 627 -7.45 -17.28 32.95
N ILE A 628 -8.71 -17.35 32.50
CA ILE A 628 -9.61 -16.19 32.37
C ILE A 628 -10.78 -16.34 33.35
N THR A 629 -11.05 -15.29 34.13
CA THR A 629 -12.15 -15.20 35.10
C THR A 629 -13.01 -13.96 34.85
N PHE A 630 -14.32 -14.09 35.02
CA PHE A 630 -15.25 -12.97 34.98
C PHE A 630 -15.13 -12.12 36.25
N LEU A 631 -15.18 -10.79 36.08
CA LEU A 631 -15.34 -9.82 37.17
C LEU A 631 -16.58 -8.96 36.87
N GLU A 632 -17.53 -8.88 37.79
CA GLU A 632 -18.70 -8.00 37.62
C GLU A 632 -18.28 -6.54 37.78
N LEU A 633 -18.46 -5.73 36.74
CA LEU A 633 -18.12 -4.31 36.76
C LEU A 633 -19.10 -3.50 35.91
N ASP A 634 -19.90 -2.65 36.57
CA ASP A 634 -20.68 -1.58 35.93
C ASP A 634 -20.12 -0.20 36.27
N LEU A 635 -19.52 0.43 35.27
CA LEU A 635 -18.91 1.76 35.35
C LEU A 635 -19.96 2.88 35.48
N THR A 636 -21.26 2.61 35.32
CA THR A 636 -22.35 3.57 35.61
C THR A 636 -22.79 3.58 37.08
N SER A 637 -22.09 2.84 37.95
CA SER A 637 -22.39 2.76 39.38
C SER A 637 -21.14 2.56 40.23
N PHE A 638 -20.81 3.56 41.05
CA PHE A 638 -19.65 3.55 41.94
C PHE A 638 -19.72 2.42 42.98
N GLU A 639 -20.93 1.99 43.38
CA GLU A 639 -21.10 0.79 44.22
C GLU A 639 -20.57 -0.47 43.52
N SER A 640 -20.93 -0.69 42.25
CA SER A 640 -20.43 -1.84 41.47
C SER A 640 -18.91 -1.76 41.29
N VAL A 641 -18.37 -0.57 41.01
CA VAL A 641 -16.92 -0.32 40.93
C VAL A 641 -16.19 -0.68 42.24
N LYS A 642 -16.73 -0.28 43.40
CA LYS A 642 -16.18 -0.68 44.72
C LYS A 642 -16.25 -2.19 44.94
N ARG A 643 -17.37 -2.85 44.59
CA ARG A 643 -17.51 -4.31 44.71
C ARG A 643 -16.48 -5.03 43.84
N ALA A 644 -16.30 -4.61 42.58
CA ALA A 644 -15.35 -5.17 41.65
C ALA A 644 -13.89 -5.08 42.15
N ALA A 645 -13.47 -3.89 42.61
CA ALA A 645 -12.13 -3.68 43.14
C ALA A 645 -11.87 -4.55 44.38
N LYS A 646 -12.83 -4.61 45.31
CA LYS A 646 -12.74 -5.43 46.52
C LYS A 646 -12.74 -6.94 46.21
N GLU A 647 -13.55 -7.39 45.25
CA GLU A 647 -13.57 -8.79 44.81
C GLU A 647 -12.24 -9.20 44.19
N PHE A 648 -11.68 -8.37 43.31
CA PHE A 648 -10.33 -8.58 42.76
C PHE A 648 -9.28 -8.64 43.87
N GLN A 649 -9.23 -7.65 44.78
CA GLN A 649 -8.26 -7.59 45.89
C GLN A 649 -8.42 -8.73 46.92
N SER A 650 -9.58 -9.37 46.99
CA SER A 650 -9.81 -10.58 47.81
C SER A 650 -9.24 -11.87 47.20
N LYS A 651 -8.97 -11.86 45.89
CA LYS A 651 -8.44 -12.99 45.12
C LYS A 651 -6.95 -12.80 44.80
N GLU A 652 -6.57 -11.58 44.45
CA GLU A 652 -5.26 -11.24 43.93
C GLU A 652 -4.47 -10.29 44.83
N GLN A 653 -3.17 -10.56 44.96
CA GLN A 653 -2.23 -9.74 45.72
C GLN A 653 -1.32 -8.86 44.85
N LYS A 654 -1.40 -9.03 43.53
CA LYS A 654 -0.68 -8.27 42.50
C LYS A 654 -1.64 -7.85 41.39
N LEU A 655 -1.29 -6.78 40.68
CA LEU A 655 -1.90 -6.38 39.41
C LEU A 655 -0.82 -5.72 38.56
N HIS A 656 -0.62 -6.22 37.34
CA HIS A 656 0.44 -5.74 36.45
C HIS A 656 -0.12 -4.92 35.28
N LEU A 657 -1.25 -5.30 34.70
CA LEU A 657 -1.84 -4.57 33.56
C LEU A 657 -3.31 -4.25 33.84
N LEU A 658 -3.65 -2.96 33.98
CA LEU A 658 -5.03 -2.47 34.01
C LEU A 658 -5.36 -1.82 32.67
N ILE A 659 -6.23 -2.46 31.86
CA ILE A 659 -6.67 -1.94 30.57
C ILE A 659 -8.10 -1.39 30.69
N ASN A 660 -8.19 -0.08 30.82
CA ASN A 660 -9.42 0.71 30.85
C ASN A 660 -9.97 0.87 29.42
N ASN A 661 -10.50 -0.24 28.88
CA ASN A 661 -10.96 -0.40 27.50
C ASN A 661 -12.46 -0.12 27.29
N ALA A 662 -13.28 -0.24 28.33
CA ALA A 662 -14.72 -0.07 28.20
C ALA A 662 -15.14 1.34 27.76
N GLY A 663 -16.36 1.45 27.25
CA GLY A 663 -17.00 2.73 27.06
C GLY A 663 -18.29 2.68 26.24
N ILE A 664 -18.90 3.84 26.09
CA ILE A 664 -20.05 4.12 25.23
C ILE A 664 -19.76 5.37 24.37
N MET A 665 -20.41 5.46 23.21
CA MET A 665 -20.17 6.50 22.21
C MET A 665 -21.49 7.00 21.61
N ALA A 666 -21.60 8.32 21.48
CA ALA A 666 -22.75 9.03 20.92
C ALA A 666 -24.09 8.56 21.50
N TRP A 667 -24.15 8.34 22.82
CA TRP A 667 -25.35 7.89 23.53
C TRP A 667 -26.36 9.06 23.71
N PRO A 668 -27.68 8.78 23.82
CA PRO A 668 -28.68 9.77 24.26
C PRO A 668 -28.29 10.51 25.56
N ALA A 669 -28.90 11.68 25.78
CA ALA A 669 -28.71 12.44 27.02
C ALA A 669 -29.32 11.66 28.19
N ASP A 670 -28.50 11.36 29.19
CA ASP A 670 -28.81 10.53 30.35
C ASP A 670 -27.73 10.74 31.43
N THR A 671 -27.90 10.18 32.62
CA THR A 671 -26.92 10.26 33.73
C THR A 671 -26.60 8.90 34.36
N THR A 672 -25.40 8.81 34.93
CA THR A 672 -25.01 7.73 35.86
C THR A 672 -25.78 7.86 37.18
N LYS A 673 -25.79 6.82 38.04
CA LYS A 673 -26.50 6.86 39.34
C LYS A 673 -25.99 7.99 40.25
N GLU A 674 -24.74 8.38 40.08
CA GLU A 674 -24.04 9.42 40.82
C GLU A 674 -24.15 10.83 40.17
N GLY A 675 -25.01 10.97 39.14
CA GLY A 675 -25.42 12.25 38.55
C GLY A 675 -24.48 12.81 37.48
N TYR A 676 -23.45 12.08 37.05
CA TYR A 676 -22.58 12.50 35.94
C TYR A 676 -23.22 12.17 34.58
N GLU A 677 -22.99 13.00 33.56
CA GLU A 677 -23.38 12.72 32.16
C GLU A 677 -22.96 11.30 31.75
N ILE A 678 -23.85 10.57 31.09
CA ILE A 678 -23.72 9.12 30.94
C ILE A 678 -22.41 8.66 30.26
N GLN A 679 -21.90 9.39 29.28
CA GLN A 679 -20.67 9.03 28.56
C GLN A 679 -19.42 9.42 29.35
N PHE A 680 -19.37 10.61 29.93
CA PHE A 680 -18.29 11.05 30.82
C PHE A 680 -18.21 10.18 32.09
N GLY A 681 -19.36 9.90 32.71
CA GLY A 681 -19.49 9.01 33.86
C GLY A 681 -19.00 7.60 33.56
N THR A 682 -19.44 7.00 32.46
CA THR A 682 -19.02 5.64 32.06
C THR A 682 -17.56 5.57 31.60
N ASN A 683 -17.12 6.51 30.76
CA ASN A 683 -15.83 6.42 30.07
C ASN A 683 -14.65 6.89 30.95
N HIS A 684 -14.87 7.91 31.78
CA HIS A 684 -13.88 8.51 32.68
C HIS A 684 -14.18 8.19 34.15
N MET A 685 -15.26 8.72 34.75
CA MET A 685 -15.43 8.68 36.22
C MET A 685 -15.43 7.26 36.82
N GLY A 686 -16.14 6.32 36.21
CA GLY A 686 -16.13 4.91 36.64
C GLY A 686 -14.74 4.27 36.55
N HIS A 687 -13.97 4.58 35.49
CA HIS A 687 -12.58 4.13 35.37
C HIS A 687 -11.63 4.85 36.32
N ALA A 688 -11.87 6.13 36.61
CA ALA A 688 -11.09 6.90 37.57
C ALA A 688 -11.24 6.32 38.98
N LEU A 689 -12.46 6.03 39.42
CA LEU A 689 -12.69 5.33 40.69
C LEU A 689 -12.10 3.91 40.69
N PHE A 690 -12.31 3.12 39.63
CA PHE A 690 -11.79 1.75 39.55
C PHE A 690 -10.26 1.73 39.60
N THR A 691 -9.61 2.65 38.89
CA THR A 691 -8.16 2.86 38.92
C THR A 691 -7.73 3.29 40.32
N LYS A 692 -8.38 4.28 40.93
CA LYS A 692 -8.04 4.82 42.26
C LYS A 692 -8.06 3.75 43.36
N LEU A 693 -9.08 2.88 43.37
CA LEU A 693 -9.19 1.77 44.31
C LEU A 693 -8.13 0.68 44.08
N LEU A 694 -7.60 0.54 42.85
CA LEU A 694 -6.57 -0.45 42.48
C LEU A 694 -5.14 0.10 42.53
N LEU A 695 -4.94 1.43 42.57
CA LEU A 695 -3.62 2.07 42.66
C LEU A 695 -2.73 1.56 43.81
N PRO A 696 -3.25 1.27 45.02
CA PRO A 696 -2.47 0.63 46.08
C PRO A 696 -1.91 -0.74 45.66
N THR A 697 -2.70 -1.55 44.95
CA THR A 697 -2.27 -2.87 44.45
C THR A 697 -1.27 -2.73 43.30
N LEU A 698 -1.50 -1.81 42.36
CA LEU A 698 -0.59 -1.52 41.24
C LEU A 698 0.77 -1.02 41.76
N SER A 699 0.78 -0.02 42.63
CA SER A 699 2.00 0.55 43.23
C SER A 699 2.75 -0.46 44.10
N LYS A 700 2.03 -1.31 44.87
CA LYS A 700 2.62 -2.44 45.60
C LYS A 700 3.28 -3.43 44.64
N THR A 701 2.66 -3.72 43.51
CA THR A 701 3.21 -4.64 42.49
C THR A 701 4.47 -4.04 41.87
N ALA A 702 4.43 -2.79 41.40
CA ALA A 702 5.58 -2.10 40.81
C ALA A 702 6.80 -2.02 41.75
N LYS A 703 6.56 -1.95 43.07
CA LYS A 703 7.61 -1.87 44.10
C LYS A 703 8.13 -3.22 44.58
N SER A 704 7.42 -4.33 44.33
CA SER A 704 7.75 -5.67 44.88
C SER A 704 7.94 -6.78 43.84
N ASP A 705 7.59 -6.54 42.58
CA ASP A 705 7.83 -7.48 41.48
C ASP A 705 9.26 -7.33 40.94
N SER A 706 9.84 -8.42 40.45
CA SER A 706 11.21 -8.44 39.90
C SER A 706 11.32 -7.74 38.56
N ASP A 707 10.27 -7.82 37.73
CA ASP A 707 10.26 -7.24 36.39
C ASP A 707 9.80 -5.77 36.40
N LYS A 708 9.08 -5.34 37.45
CA LYS A 708 8.58 -3.97 37.71
C LYS A 708 7.66 -3.35 36.66
N ASP A 709 7.53 -3.93 35.47
CA ASP A 709 6.62 -3.43 34.44
C ASP A 709 5.16 -3.62 34.88
N VAL A 710 4.56 -2.51 35.30
CA VAL A 710 3.16 -2.34 35.70
C VAL A 710 2.59 -1.15 34.93
N ARG A 711 1.43 -1.33 34.30
CA ARG A 711 0.84 -0.34 33.37
C ARG A 711 -0.65 -0.10 33.59
N ILE A 712 -1.07 1.14 33.36
CA ILE A 712 -2.48 1.54 33.23
C ILE A 712 -2.68 2.05 31.79
N ILE A 713 -3.60 1.45 31.05
CA ILE A 713 -3.84 1.74 29.63
C ILE A 713 -5.25 2.30 29.47
N ASN A 714 -5.37 3.60 29.17
CA ASN A 714 -6.65 4.31 29.01
C ASN A 714 -7.05 4.45 27.53
N LEU A 715 -8.18 3.85 27.13
CA LEU A 715 -8.69 4.03 25.77
C LEU A 715 -9.41 5.38 25.60
N SER A 716 -8.78 6.23 24.80
CA SER A 716 -9.32 7.48 24.26
C SER A 716 -9.74 7.30 22.78
N SER A 717 -9.89 8.39 22.03
CA SER A 717 -10.34 8.43 20.66
C SER A 717 -9.85 9.72 20.00
N ALA A 718 -9.75 9.77 18.66
CA ALA A 718 -9.61 11.01 17.89
C ALA A 718 -10.67 12.08 18.23
N ALA A 719 -11.79 11.68 18.84
CA ALA A 719 -12.80 12.58 19.39
C ALA A 719 -12.29 13.50 20.51
N GLU A 720 -11.13 13.23 21.11
CA GLU A 720 -10.54 14.08 22.17
C GLU A 720 -10.28 15.53 21.73
N GLY A 721 -10.02 15.76 20.44
CA GLY A 721 -9.89 17.10 19.85
C GLY A 721 -11.21 17.83 19.58
N TYR A 722 -12.37 17.24 19.92
CA TYR A 722 -13.70 17.80 19.65
C TYR A 722 -14.64 17.88 20.88
N PRO A 723 -14.19 18.41 22.04
CA PRO A 723 -15.07 18.68 23.19
C PRO A 723 -15.95 19.93 22.95
N SER A 724 -16.73 20.32 23.96
CA SER A 724 -17.35 21.65 24.01
C SER A 724 -16.29 22.77 24.11
N LYS A 725 -16.64 23.97 23.63
CA LYS A 725 -15.74 25.16 23.69
C LYS A 725 -15.30 25.52 25.12
N ASP A 726 -16.19 25.35 26.09
CA ASP A 726 -15.81 25.23 27.49
C ASP A 726 -15.55 23.76 27.78
N VAL A 727 -14.26 23.41 27.92
CA VAL A 727 -13.79 22.02 27.98
C VAL A 727 -14.16 21.36 29.31
N TRP A 728 -14.01 22.11 30.41
CA TRP A 728 -14.26 21.66 31.77
C TRP A 728 -15.35 22.50 32.44
N ASN A 729 -16.53 22.45 31.84
CA ASN A 729 -17.79 22.91 32.44
C ASN A 729 -18.32 21.84 33.40
N PHE A 730 -17.77 21.83 34.62
CA PHE A 730 -18.07 20.78 35.60
C PHE A 730 -19.54 20.76 36.04
N GLU A 731 -20.21 21.91 36.10
CA GLU A 731 -21.64 21.99 36.39
C GLU A 731 -22.48 21.27 35.33
N ALA A 732 -22.18 21.47 34.03
CA ALA A 732 -22.85 20.73 32.97
C ALA A 732 -22.56 19.21 33.05
N LEU A 733 -21.33 18.81 33.40
CA LEU A 733 -20.96 17.40 33.58
C LEU A 733 -21.71 16.70 34.74
N LYS A 734 -22.39 17.44 35.62
CA LYS A 734 -23.35 16.96 36.64
C LYS A 734 -24.81 16.98 36.16
N THR A 735 -25.05 16.96 34.84
CA THR A 735 -26.37 16.91 34.20
C THR A 735 -26.40 15.90 33.04
N ASP A 736 -27.56 15.73 32.40
CA ASP A 736 -27.69 14.94 31.17
C ASP A 736 -27.00 15.59 29.94
N MET A 737 -26.63 16.87 30.06
CA MET A 737 -26.10 17.72 28.99
C MET A 737 -26.93 17.64 27.69
N ALA A 738 -28.27 17.61 27.79
CA ALA A 738 -29.18 17.47 26.64
C ALA A 738 -29.04 18.58 25.58
N SER A 739 -28.57 19.78 25.98
CA SER A 739 -28.26 20.90 25.08
C SER A 739 -26.96 20.76 24.29
N TYR A 740 -26.10 19.78 24.62
CA TYR A 740 -24.84 19.51 23.95
C TYR A 740 -24.98 18.38 22.94
N SER A 741 -24.18 18.40 21.86
CA SER A 741 -24.20 17.31 20.88
C SER A 741 -23.63 16.03 21.47
N THR A 742 -24.18 14.87 21.06
CA THR A 742 -23.74 13.54 21.50
C THR A 742 -22.25 13.31 21.30
N TRP A 743 -21.68 13.88 20.22
CA TRP A 743 -20.26 13.87 19.89
C TRP A 743 -19.41 14.79 20.78
N ALA A 744 -19.86 16.00 21.12
CA ALA A 744 -19.11 16.89 22.02
C ALA A 744 -18.97 16.26 23.42
N ARG A 745 -20.04 15.66 23.94
CA ARG A 745 -20.02 14.92 25.22
C ARG A 745 -19.08 13.71 25.18
N TYR A 746 -19.09 12.96 24.06
CA TYR A 746 -18.12 11.90 23.83
C TYR A 746 -16.67 12.42 23.77
N GLY A 747 -16.44 13.56 23.11
CA GLY A 747 -15.15 14.22 23.03
C GLY A 747 -14.59 14.60 24.41
N CYS A 748 -15.38 15.29 25.24
CA CYS A 748 -15.01 15.58 26.63
C CYS A 748 -14.66 14.29 27.41
N SER A 749 -15.45 13.23 27.25
CA SER A 749 -15.20 11.92 27.90
C SER A 749 -13.91 11.21 27.43
N LYS A 750 -13.35 11.58 26.27
CA LYS A 750 -12.16 10.96 25.70
C LYS A 750 -10.91 11.83 25.90
N LEU A 751 -11.04 13.15 25.85
CA LEU A 751 -10.03 14.08 26.36
C LEU A 751 -9.74 13.82 27.85
N ALA A 752 -10.79 13.54 28.64
CA ALA A 752 -10.64 13.16 30.04
C ALA A 752 -9.74 11.93 30.24
N ASN A 753 -9.88 10.90 29.40
CA ASN A 753 -9.06 9.69 29.48
C ASN A 753 -7.57 9.95 29.15
N VAL A 754 -7.26 10.96 28.31
CA VAL A 754 -5.87 11.40 28.01
C VAL A 754 -5.30 12.18 29.20
N HIS A 755 -6.01 13.20 29.66
CA HIS A 755 -5.61 13.99 30.82
C HIS A 755 -5.40 13.13 32.08
N HIS A 756 -6.33 12.21 32.35
CA HIS A 756 -6.21 11.30 33.48
C HIS A 756 -4.96 10.41 33.36
N ALA A 757 -4.59 9.94 32.17
CA ALA A 757 -3.35 9.20 31.96
C ALA A 757 -2.09 10.07 32.20
N ARG A 758 -2.08 11.34 31.73
CA ARG A 758 -1.00 12.31 32.01
C ARG A 758 -0.85 12.59 33.51
N ALA A 759 -1.96 12.88 34.19
CA ALA A 759 -1.98 13.19 35.62
C ALA A 759 -1.57 11.99 36.49
N LEU A 760 -1.98 10.77 36.12
CA LEU A 760 -1.51 9.53 36.74
C LEU A 760 -0.01 9.32 36.51
N ALA A 761 0.50 9.49 35.29
CA ALA A 761 1.92 9.35 34.98
C ALA A 761 2.81 10.30 35.80
N LYS A 762 2.33 11.52 36.04
CA LYS A 762 3.00 12.55 36.86
C LYS A 762 3.02 12.21 38.36
N ARG A 763 1.99 11.51 38.86
CA ARG A 763 1.77 11.25 40.30
C ARG A 763 2.19 9.85 40.76
N TYR A 764 2.20 8.87 39.87
CA TYR A 764 2.57 7.48 40.11
C TYR A 764 3.67 7.04 39.12
N PRO A 765 4.89 7.61 39.19
CA PRO A 765 5.95 7.38 38.23
C PRO A 765 6.49 5.93 38.25
N GLU A 766 6.14 5.12 39.25
CA GLU A 766 6.39 3.67 39.25
C GLU A 766 5.42 2.87 38.37
N ILE A 767 4.41 3.51 37.76
CA ILE A 767 3.43 2.89 36.86
C ILE A 767 3.51 3.56 35.48
N ARG A 768 3.54 2.76 34.41
CA ARG A 768 3.42 3.30 33.03
C ARG A 768 1.95 3.59 32.74
N CYS A 769 1.56 4.86 32.89
CA CYS A 769 0.20 5.33 32.63
C CYS A 769 0.15 5.89 31.21
N ILE A 770 -0.59 5.23 30.32
CA ILE A 770 -0.56 5.45 28.87
C ILE A 770 -1.99 5.66 28.37
N SER A 771 -2.19 6.53 27.40
CA SER A 771 -3.48 6.65 26.70
C SER A 771 -3.33 6.39 25.20
N LEU A 772 -4.42 6.00 24.54
CA LEU A 772 -4.37 5.70 23.10
C LEU A 772 -5.72 5.81 22.41
N HIS A 773 -5.70 6.12 21.11
CA HIS A 773 -6.82 5.94 20.19
C HIS A 773 -6.66 4.58 19.49
N PRO A 774 -7.65 3.67 19.50
CA PRO A 774 -7.53 2.35 18.86
C PRO A 774 -7.79 2.36 17.35
N GLY A 775 -7.98 3.52 16.73
CA GLY A 775 -8.40 3.67 15.33
C GLY A 775 -9.92 3.72 15.19
N VAL A 776 -10.41 3.78 13.94
CA VAL A 776 -11.83 3.63 13.63
C VAL A 776 -12.10 2.14 13.43
N VAL A 777 -12.83 1.51 14.37
CA VAL A 777 -12.93 0.04 14.46
C VAL A 777 -14.37 -0.43 14.62
N SER A 778 -14.71 -1.54 13.93
CA SER A 778 -16.05 -2.10 13.91
C SER A 778 -16.37 -2.72 15.27
N THR A 779 -17.14 -2.00 16.08
CA THR A 779 -17.44 -2.35 17.46
C THR A 779 -18.88 -1.99 17.82
N ASN A 780 -19.42 -2.65 18.85
CA ASN A 780 -20.76 -2.40 19.36
C ASN A 780 -20.96 -0.99 19.98
N LEU A 781 -19.95 -0.11 19.95
CA LEU A 781 -20.07 1.32 20.25
C LEU A 781 -21.11 2.02 19.36
N GLY A 782 -21.37 1.51 18.15
CA GLY A 782 -22.45 1.99 17.28
C GLY A 782 -23.87 1.89 17.88
N SER A 783 -24.05 1.16 18.99
CA SER A 783 -25.34 1.08 19.69
C SER A 783 -25.86 2.43 20.20
N GLY A 784 -24.98 3.39 20.54
CA GLY A 784 -25.41 4.74 20.93
C GLY A 784 -25.97 5.54 19.76
N LEU A 785 -25.29 5.54 18.61
CA LEU A 785 -25.80 6.14 17.36
C LEU A 785 -27.17 5.58 16.98
N LEU A 786 -27.36 4.25 17.12
CA LEU A 786 -28.62 3.57 16.84
C LEU A 786 -29.73 3.87 17.87
N ALA A 787 -29.37 4.28 19.10
CA ALA A 787 -30.31 4.71 20.13
C ALA A 787 -30.68 6.20 19.99
N SER A 788 -29.73 7.06 19.63
CA SER A 788 -29.98 8.50 19.37
C SER A 788 -30.73 8.76 18.07
N TRP A 789 -30.49 7.98 17.03
CA TRP A 789 -31.07 8.20 15.68
C TRP A 789 -31.72 6.93 15.10
N PRO A 790 -32.75 6.35 15.76
CA PRO A 790 -33.34 5.06 15.39
C PRO A 790 -33.97 5.06 13.98
N LEU A 791 -34.43 6.20 13.47
CA LEU A 791 -34.99 6.35 12.12
C LEU A 791 -33.93 6.21 11.02
N PHE A 792 -32.65 6.50 11.30
CA PHE A 792 -31.55 6.43 10.33
C PHE A 792 -30.75 5.13 10.43
N ARG A 793 -31.25 4.15 11.19
CA ARG A 793 -30.64 2.83 11.43
C ARG A 793 -30.02 2.12 10.21
N PRO A 794 -30.64 2.04 9.02
CA PRO A 794 -29.99 1.41 7.86
C PRO A 794 -28.78 2.21 7.35
N LEU A 795 -28.87 3.53 7.28
CA LEU A 795 -27.77 4.43 6.88
C LEU A 795 -26.63 4.42 7.90
N ILE A 796 -26.95 4.39 9.20
CA ILE A 796 -25.97 4.32 10.29
C ILE A 796 -25.24 2.97 10.27
N ASN A 797 -25.96 1.85 10.05
CA ASN A 797 -25.32 0.54 9.88
C ASN A 797 -24.40 0.50 8.66
N LEU A 798 -24.83 1.07 7.53
CA LEU A 798 -24.02 1.16 6.30
C LEU A 798 -22.76 2.02 6.48
N ALA A 799 -22.88 3.18 7.14
CA ALA A 799 -21.75 4.05 7.44
C ALA A 799 -20.78 3.43 8.46
N LEU A 800 -21.28 2.77 9.50
CA LEU A 800 -20.44 2.03 10.45
C LEU A 800 -19.72 0.86 9.77
N TRP A 801 -20.36 0.16 8.83
CA TRP A 801 -19.72 -0.89 8.04
C TRP A 801 -18.62 -0.33 7.12
N ALA A 802 -18.88 0.78 6.42
CA ALA A 802 -17.96 1.32 5.40
C ALA A 802 -16.67 1.98 5.95
N VAL A 803 -16.68 2.51 7.18
CA VAL A 803 -15.55 3.32 7.72
C VAL A 803 -14.71 2.56 8.76
N THR A 804 -14.95 1.26 8.97
CA THR A 804 -14.36 0.53 10.10
C THR A 804 -13.27 -0.49 9.74
N THR A 805 -12.16 -0.40 10.47
CA THR A 805 -11.10 -1.43 10.49
C THR A 805 -11.58 -2.67 11.25
N SER A 806 -10.96 -3.83 10.97
CA SER A 806 -11.24 -5.07 11.70
C SER A 806 -10.85 -4.98 13.18
N VAL A 807 -11.51 -5.77 14.02
CA VAL A 807 -11.28 -5.77 15.49
C VAL A 807 -9.84 -6.15 15.83
N GLY A 808 -9.24 -7.09 15.07
CA GLY A 808 -7.84 -7.51 15.24
C GLY A 808 -6.84 -6.38 15.01
N GLU A 809 -7.00 -5.59 13.94
CA GLU A 809 -6.16 -4.42 13.68
C GLU A 809 -6.37 -3.32 14.73
N GLY A 810 -7.62 -3.06 15.12
CA GLY A 810 -7.94 -2.08 16.16
C GLY A 810 -7.36 -2.39 17.54
N ALA A 811 -7.31 -3.68 17.90
CA ALA A 811 -6.71 -4.13 19.14
C ALA A 811 -5.18 -3.96 19.17
N LYS A 812 -4.49 -3.84 18.02
CA LYS A 812 -3.01 -3.73 17.99
C LYS A 812 -2.47 -2.55 18.78
N ASN A 813 -3.12 -1.38 18.76
CA ASN A 813 -2.56 -0.21 19.45
C ASN A 813 -2.66 -0.34 20.99
N GLN A 814 -3.73 -0.96 21.51
CA GLN A 814 -3.86 -1.25 22.95
C GLN A 814 -3.00 -2.43 23.40
N LEU A 815 -2.83 -3.44 22.55
CA LEU A 815 -1.88 -4.54 22.80
C LEU A 815 -0.43 -4.01 22.82
N TRP A 816 -0.04 -3.19 21.84
CA TRP A 816 1.27 -2.54 21.79
C TRP A 816 1.51 -1.67 23.04
N ALA A 817 0.56 -0.80 23.41
CA ALA A 817 0.71 0.03 24.61
C ALA A 817 0.81 -0.79 25.90
N ALA A 818 0.05 -1.90 26.00
CA ALA A 818 0.08 -2.80 27.15
C ALA A 818 1.37 -3.65 27.26
N THR A 819 2.16 -3.79 26.19
CA THR A 819 3.25 -4.80 26.12
C THR A 819 4.58 -4.27 25.60
N SER A 820 4.62 -3.43 24.57
CA SER A 820 5.87 -2.93 23.97
C SER A 820 6.71 -2.12 24.98
N PRO A 821 8.03 -2.34 25.09
CA PRO A 821 8.90 -1.55 25.94
C PRO A 821 9.00 -0.08 25.49
N GLU A 822 8.64 0.22 24.25
CA GLU A 822 8.68 1.57 23.64
C GLU A 822 7.54 2.48 24.11
N ALA A 823 6.44 1.93 24.64
CA ALA A 823 5.22 2.67 24.95
C ALA A 823 5.39 3.53 26.22
N LYS A 824 5.70 4.82 26.06
CA LYS A 824 6.11 5.73 27.12
C LYS A 824 4.94 6.13 28.02
N THR A 825 5.24 6.28 29.32
CA THR A 825 4.29 6.84 30.31
C THR A 825 3.98 8.30 29.99
N GLY A 826 2.77 8.76 30.28
CA GLY A 826 2.29 10.13 30.05
C GLY A 826 1.95 10.47 28.60
N VAL A 827 2.12 9.55 27.66
CA VAL A 827 1.93 9.80 26.21
C VAL A 827 0.56 9.30 25.72
N PHE A 828 0.00 9.99 24.72
CA PHE A 828 -1.17 9.57 23.96
C PHE A 828 -0.74 9.02 22.58
N TYR A 829 -1.22 7.83 22.23
CA TYR A 829 -0.79 7.09 21.05
C TYR A 829 -1.90 6.85 20.03
N TRP A 830 -1.60 7.16 18.76
CA TRP A 830 -2.42 6.78 17.60
C TRP A 830 -1.94 5.44 16.99
N PRO A 831 -2.79 4.72 16.23
CA PRO A 831 -2.45 3.40 15.69
C PRO A 831 -1.28 3.44 14.70
N VAL A 832 -0.20 2.67 14.86
CA VAL A 832 0.24 1.95 16.08
C VAL A 832 1.56 2.58 16.54
N GLY A 833 1.64 2.93 17.84
CA GLY A 833 2.81 3.60 18.42
C GLY A 833 3.07 5.02 17.92
N VAL A 834 2.13 5.64 17.20
CA VAL A 834 2.30 6.98 16.61
C VAL A 834 2.06 8.07 17.66
N THR A 835 3.04 8.95 17.88
CA THR A 835 2.93 10.15 18.74
C THR A 835 2.76 11.43 17.90
N GLY A 836 2.39 12.55 18.53
CA GLY A 836 2.36 13.86 17.85
C GLY A 836 1.14 14.06 16.96
N LYS A 837 0.03 13.42 17.31
CA LYS A 837 -1.31 13.59 16.73
C LYS A 837 -2.37 13.96 17.78
N ASP A 838 -1.89 14.27 18.97
CA ASP A 838 -2.57 14.85 20.11
C ASP A 838 -3.21 16.19 19.71
N SER A 839 -4.44 16.45 20.13
CA SER A 839 -4.99 17.81 20.01
C SER A 839 -4.23 18.81 20.89
N LYS A 840 -4.30 20.11 20.56
CA LYS A 840 -3.74 21.16 21.42
C LYS A 840 -4.25 21.04 22.87
N LEU A 841 -5.55 20.80 23.03
CA LEU A 841 -6.19 20.62 24.32
C LEU A 841 -5.56 19.45 25.10
N SER A 842 -5.31 18.30 24.46
CA SER A 842 -4.63 17.14 25.09
C SER A 842 -3.21 17.42 25.60
N LEU A 843 -2.59 18.54 25.19
CA LEU A 843 -1.27 18.97 25.61
C LEU A 843 -1.29 20.07 26.68
N GLU A 844 -2.44 20.68 27.00
CA GLU A 844 -2.58 21.78 27.96
C GLU A 844 -2.58 21.28 29.41
N ASP A 845 -1.43 21.41 30.11
CA ASP A 845 -1.28 20.90 31.48
C ASP A 845 -2.21 21.56 32.51
N ASP A 846 -2.62 22.82 32.32
CA ASP A 846 -3.63 23.48 33.16
C ASP A 846 -4.99 22.77 33.09
N LEU A 847 -5.37 22.26 31.91
CA LEU A 847 -6.58 21.45 31.74
C LEU A 847 -6.43 20.05 32.34
N VAL A 848 -5.21 19.48 32.29
CA VAL A 848 -4.88 18.19 32.93
C VAL A 848 -5.06 18.29 34.45
N GLU A 849 -4.49 19.31 35.08
CA GLU A 849 -4.59 19.49 36.54
C GLU A 849 -6.00 19.92 36.97
N LYS A 850 -6.67 20.82 36.22
CA LYS A 850 -8.07 21.19 36.48
C LYS A 850 -9.00 19.98 36.46
N LEU A 851 -8.83 19.04 35.52
CA LEU A 851 -9.60 17.79 35.51
C LEU A 851 -9.22 16.90 36.69
N TRP A 852 -7.93 16.75 36.98
CA TRP A 852 -7.45 15.87 38.05
C TRP A 852 -8.00 16.30 39.41
N ASP A 853 -7.83 17.57 39.79
CA ASP A 853 -8.25 18.07 41.11
C ASP A 853 -9.77 17.99 41.30
N TRP A 854 -10.55 18.25 40.25
CA TRP A 854 -12.00 18.05 40.29
C TRP A 854 -12.38 16.57 40.39
N THR A 855 -11.74 15.70 39.60
CA THR A 855 -12.00 14.25 39.62
C THR A 855 -11.66 13.67 41.00
N GLU A 856 -10.52 14.04 41.58
CA GLU A 856 -10.12 13.57 42.91
C GLU A 856 -11.09 13.99 44.00
N LYS A 857 -11.57 15.24 43.96
CA LYS A 857 -12.56 15.79 44.89
C LYS A 857 -13.92 15.10 44.75
N GLU A 858 -14.42 14.89 43.53
CA GLU A 858 -15.67 14.16 43.29
C GLU A 858 -15.58 12.68 43.69
N LEU A 859 -14.36 12.10 43.68
CA LEU A 859 -14.11 10.72 44.11
C LEU A 859 -13.78 10.58 45.61
N GLU A 860 -13.44 11.66 46.32
CA GLU A 860 -13.06 11.64 47.75
C GLU A 860 -14.10 10.93 48.66
N PRO A 861 -15.43 11.13 48.50
CA PRO A 861 -16.44 10.40 49.29
C PRO A 861 -16.55 8.91 48.97
N TYR A 862 -15.80 8.41 47.98
CA TYR A 862 -15.97 7.08 47.39
C TYR A 862 -14.73 6.18 47.45
N VAL A 863 -13.61 6.65 47.99
CA VAL A 863 -12.39 5.82 48.17
C VAL A 863 -12.50 4.89 49.38
#